data_AF-A0A284R7P8-F1
#
_entry.id   AF-A0A284R7P8-F1
#
_cell.length_a   1.000
_cell.length_b   1.000
_cell.length_c   1.000
_cell.angle_alpha   90.00
_cell.angle_beta   90.00
_cell.angle_gamma   90.00
#
_symmetry.space_group_name_H-M   'P 1'
#
loop_
_entity.id
_entity.type
_entity.pdbx_description
1 polymer ?
#
loop_
_entity_poly.entity_id
_entity_poly.type
_entity_poly.pdbx_seq_one_letter_code
_entity_poly.pdbx_strand_id
1 'polypeptide(L)'
;MSCHHSTKTSEGYPQLNYSAGSKWVKNLTQGRLGTFQGGHYSDMNLSSVLFTHRVDNDSHVKLQVWSAPGLTKPTFKEAMKQDFKPARKGDSFGPSFSLTIPGYWQQYETVQFEFDPGCEAMVYTTDGLPLQGITGGYGGDRRVEHIIPPEARKKGKYDIVIESSCNGMFGVPWSGDTIDPPDMNRYFSLASADLVVPNHEAWHLLWDFQTLREIIDNLWGNTPLQNQALVAANEIINVFHKEDISSIGKARKLAEEVFGVGWQAKGAGIYDEGEKDSRVWGIGQYVVNQFHSFIVLTVSQLSYRYCMLYPSLYEKVKEKVLDGRFQLVGGSWVENDSNMPSGEALVRQFLFGQRYFESKFGKRCDTAWLPDSFGLTGSLPQLIRGAGMKYFFTQKLSWNNINNFPHSTFNWVGIDGTQVLCHMTPVETYTAQATVGDVKKGIENHKNLESSATALLVFGNGDGGGGPLPKMLENLRRIRAVTNNHRELVSVNMGHSVDEFFDMLLSTTSQGSKLPNWHGELYLEFHRGTYTSHGSIKKGNRHSEILMRDIEQLATLASLFKPSDYKYPRTQINDNWEKVLLNQFHDILPGSAIGMAYDEAEEYYAEVFKSGKILLEDAFKVLFPNSVSVASPEFNPRTANLCNIFAVNTTFFPRREIVKVPVVGSVRDLKNKLVQTSKDGKDGYVMMGCGPATTSVGLVNDLGGPSLTEVPLPVAVYTNGSDHFVLRNASVQLTISNGRITSLLDVQQGRELLMEGATGGLIIFEDRPNYWDAWDVEIHHLEMAHPLEFSNVSVVAHGPLRASVRAELKYGQSTISVTISLDAVPATTKLNSRSMFVFDAVVDWRQRHEFLKFELPLNLHSDFATYEMQFGHVQRPTHKNTTWDIAKFEVCGHKYADLSEYGYGVAILSESKYGFSCLGNILRISLLRSATAPDAEQDQGEHKFSWAVMPHVGSFLESDVPMAAYLFNSPLYLRHGDIASELVSGAPFAVHGAPNVFLETVKRGEDDTKDITTVVLRLYEAFGGHARAALRVGSGIYVKKAFLTNLLEDDLDATELTVSESSSKGGGSIKLDFHRFEVKTVKLVIGKAGKRDSWVNVNRF
;
A
#
# COMPACT_ATOMS: atom_id res chain seq x y z
N MET A 1 -54.92 60.59 38.67
CA MET A 1 -54.03 60.42 39.84
C MET A 1 -54.56 59.28 40.68
N SER A 2 -53.81 58.20 40.84
CA SER A 2 -53.74 57.41 42.07
C SER A 2 -52.52 56.49 41.95
N CYS A 3 -51.48 56.82 42.71
CA CYS A 3 -50.27 56.02 42.85
C CYS A 3 -50.58 54.81 43.72
N HIS A 4 -50.14 53.62 43.32
CA HIS A 4 -49.90 52.53 44.25
C HIS A 4 -48.43 52.19 44.25
N HIS A 5 -47.84 52.42 45.42
CA HIS A 5 -46.45 52.17 45.74
C HIS A 5 -46.11 50.69 45.53
N SER A 6 -45.06 50.44 44.75
CA SER A 6 -44.42 49.14 44.68
C SER A 6 -43.69 48.88 46.00
N THR A 7 -44.19 47.96 46.81
CA THR A 7 -43.34 47.22 47.75
C THR A 7 -42.64 46.13 46.98
N LYS A 8 -41.40 46.40 46.54
CA LYS A 8 -40.43 45.36 46.18
C LYS A 8 -40.14 44.54 47.43
N THR A 9 -40.86 43.43 47.64
CA THR A 9 -40.37 42.35 48.48
C THR A 9 -39.27 41.66 47.68
N SER A 10 -38.02 41.81 48.14
CA SER A 10 -36.92 40.96 47.69
C SER A 10 -37.33 39.51 47.90
N GLU A 11 -37.38 38.71 46.83
CA GLU A 11 -37.48 37.25 46.93
C GLU A 11 -36.23 36.74 47.66
N GLY A 12 -36.33 36.60 48.99
CA GLY A 12 -35.36 35.94 49.83
C GLY A 12 -35.78 34.49 50.12
N TYR A 13 -34.86 33.71 50.68
CA TYR A 13 -35.06 32.32 51.08
C TYR A 13 -36.37 32.14 51.89
N PRO A 14 -37.28 31.22 51.51
CA PRO A 14 -38.60 31.12 52.09
C PRO A 14 -38.56 30.73 53.57
N GLN A 15 -39.39 31.38 54.40
CA GLN A 15 -39.48 31.08 55.84
C GLN A 15 -40.07 29.69 56.12
N LEU A 16 -40.94 29.19 55.25
CA LEU A 16 -41.63 27.91 55.39
C LEU A 16 -41.52 27.15 54.05
N ASN A 17 -41.06 25.91 54.08
CA ASN A 17 -41.02 25.02 52.91
C ASN A 17 -42.18 24.01 52.98
N TYR A 18 -43.19 24.19 52.13
CA TYR A 18 -44.33 23.27 52.00
C TYR A 18 -44.11 22.18 50.93
N SER A 19 -42.96 22.18 50.27
CA SER A 19 -42.60 21.21 49.22
C SER A 19 -41.70 20.10 49.78
N ALA A 20 -41.87 18.88 49.27
CA ALA A 20 -40.88 17.83 49.47
C ALA A 20 -39.71 18.09 48.50
N GLY A 21 -38.53 18.40 49.03
CA GLY A 21 -37.32 18.48 48.21
C GLY A 21 -37.02 17.10 47.59
N SER A 22 -36.74 17.06 46.30
CA SER A 22 -36.44 15.81 45.59
C SER A 22 -34.99 15.79 45.10
N LYS A 23 -34.27 14.71 45.42
CA LYS A 23 -32.99 14.39 44.76
C LYS A 23 -33.30 13.58 43.51
N TRP A 24 -32.77 14.00 42.36
CA TRP A 24 -32.99 13.29 41.10
C TRP A 24 -32.34 11.90 41.12
N VAL A 25 -33.03 10.94 40.50
CA VAL A 25 -32.50 9.60 40.25
C VAL A 25 -31.75 9.65 38.91
N LYS A 26 -30.43 9.85 38.98
CA LYS A 26 -29.57 10.23 37.84
C LYS A 26 -29.73 9.31 36.62
N ASN A 27 -29.78 7.99 36.81
CA ASN A 27 -29.95 7.02 35.73
C ASN A 27 -31.33 7.11 35.04
N LEU A 28 -32.40 7.41 35.79
CA LEU A 28 -33.72 7.62 35.18
C LEU A 28 -33.75 8.93 34.38
N THR A 29 -33.17 10.00 34.90
CA THR A 29 -33.08 11.28 34.19
C THR A 29 -32.22 11.17 32.93
N GLN A 30 -31.09 10.47 33.00
CA GLN A 30 -30.24 10.22 31.83
C GLN A 30 -30.96 9.35 30.78
N GLY A 31 -31.69 8.31 31.22
CA GLY A 31 -32.52 7.50 30.33
C GLY A 31 -33.61 8.29 29.62
N ARG A 32 -34.21 9.30 30.29
CA ARG A 32 -35.20 10.22 29.68
C ARG A 32 -34.63 10.98 28.49
N LEU A 33 -33.34 11.34 28.49
CA LEU A 33 -32.76 12.15 27.40
C LEU A 33 -32.86 11.46 26.03
N GLY A 34 -32.89 10.12 26.01
CA GLY A 34 -33.04 9.35 24.78
C GLY A 34 -34.38 9.54 24.06
N THR A 35 -35.39 10.15 24.70
CA THR A 35 -36.71 10.37 24.09
C THR A 35 -36.85 11.70 23.35
N PHE A 36 -35.85 12.58 23.42
CA PHE A 36 -35.93 13.94 22.87
C PHE A 36 -35.73 14.03 21.35
N GLN A 37 -35.18 12.99 20.74
CA GLN A 37 -34.97 12.89 19.29
C GLN A 37 -35.40 11.50 18.79
N GLY A 38 -36.24 11.48 17.75
CA GLY A 38 -36.65 10.24 17.07
C GLY A 38 -37.49 9.29 17.92
N GLY A 39 -37.49 8.01 17.56
CA GLY A 39 -38.16 6.95 18.30
C GLY A 39 -39.70 7.05 18.32
N HIS A 40 -40.31 6.41 19.32
CA HIS A 40 -41.77 6.33 19.50
C HIS A 40 -42.45 7.69 19.68
N TYR A 41 -41.71 8.73 20.06
CA TYR A 41 -42.24 10.08 20.32
C TYR A 41 -41.81 11.08 19.24
N SER A 42 -41.39 10.62 18.06
CA SER A 42 -40.87 11.46 16.97
C SER A 42 -41.86 12.51 16.45
N ASP A 43 -43.16 12.30 16.65
CA ASP A 43 -44.27 13.22 16.34
C ASP A 43 -44.51 14.28 17.43
N MET A 44 -43.87 14.14 18.59
CA MET A 44 -44.03 15.01 19.76
C MET A 44 -42.73 15.68 20.21
N ASN A 45 -41.58 15.08 19.90
CA ASN A 45 -40.26 15.58 20.31
C ASN A 45 -39.64 16.51 19.26
N LEU A 46 -38.36 16.84 19.40
CA LEU A 46 -37.67 17.78 18.53
C LEU A 46 -37.72 17.39 17.05
N SER A 47 -37.77 16.09 16.74
CA SER A 47 -37.86 15.60 15.36
C SER A 47 -39.09 16.11 14.61
N SER A 48 -40.19 16.40 15.32
CA SER A 48 -41.43 16.90 14.74
C SER A 48 -41.33 18.33 14.17
N VAL A 49 -40.30 19.10 14.55
CA VAL A 49 -40.16 20.52 14.19
C VAL A 49 -38.85 20.85 13.47
N LEU A 50 -38.06 19.84 13.07
CA LEU A 50 -36.79 20.03 12.35
C LEU A 50 -36.95 20.66 10.96
N PHE A 51 -38.13 20.55 10.36
CA PHE A 51 -38.44 21.11 9.05
C PHE A 51 -39.69 21.99 9.14
N THR A 52 -39.60 23.21 8.64
CA THR A 52 -40.75 24.13 8.56
C THR A 52 -41.69 23.74 7.43
N HIS A 53 -41.13 23.30 6.31
CA HIS A 53 -41.89 22.81 5.16
C HIS A 53 -41.21 21.57 4.57
N ARG A 54 -42.01 20.63 4.08
CA ARG A 54 -41.58 19.46 3.32
C ARG A 54 -42.61 19.19 2.24
N VAL A 55 -42.20 19.20 0.98
CA VAL A 55 -43.08 18.93 -0.18
C VAL A 55 -42.38 17.99 -1.16
N ASP A 56 -43.14 17.04 -1.72
CA ASP A 56 -42.63 15.96 -2.57
C ASP A 56 -43.54 15.65 -3.78
N ASN A 57 -44.57 16.47 -4.03
CA ASN A 57 -45.54 16.22 -5.11
C ASN A 57 -45.03 16.70 -6.49
N ASP A 58 -45.62 16.15 -7.55
CA ASP A 58 -45.25 16.38 -8.97
C ASP A 58 -45.28 17.86 -9.43
N SER A 59 -45.98 18.73 -8.71
CA SER A 59 -46.00 20.17 -9.02
C SER A 59 -44.75 20.90 -8.52
N HIS A 60 -44.03 20.33 -7.54
CA HIS A 60 -42.83 20.89 -6.94
C HIS A 60 -41.57 20.07 -7.28
N VAL A 61 -41.70 18.75 -7.39
CA VAL A 61 -40.59 17.84 -7.64
C VAL A 61 -40.93 16.95 -8.82
N LYS A 62 -40.22 17.11 -9.94
CA LYS A 62 -40.37 16.24 -11.12
C LYS A 62 -39.14 15.37 -11.26
N LEU A 63 -39.35 14.06 -11.15
CA LEU A 63 -38.29 13.08 -11.34
C LEU A 63 -38.48 12.36 -12.69
N GLN A 64 -37.38 12.14 -13.37
CA GLN A 64 -37.23 11.25 -14.51
C GLN A 64 -36.06 10.30 -14.23
N VAL A 65 -35.90 9.24 -15.00
CA VAL A 65 -34.87 8.22 -14.78
C VAL A 65 -34.45 7.64 -16.10
N TRP A 66 -33.15 7.43 -16.25
CA TRP A 66 -32.58 6.54 -17.24
C TRP A 66 -31.61 5.63 -16.52
N SER A 67 -31.68 4.33 -16.82
CA SER A 67 -30.80 3.33 -16.22
C SER A 67 -29.78 2.91 -17.27
N ALA A 68 -28.50 3.00 -16.93
CA ALA A 68 -27.43 2.51 -17.79
C ALA A 68 -27.59 1.01 -18.05
N PRO A 69 -27.29 0.53 -19.27
CA PRO A 69 -27.38 -0.90 -19.58
C PRO A 69 -26.28 -1.68 -18.83
N GLY A 70 -26.67 -2.78 -18.19
CA GLY A 70 -25.76 -3.64 -17.44
C GLY A 70 -25.08 -2.90 -16.28
N LEU A 71 -23.75 -3.06 -16.16
CA LEU A 71 -22.91 -2.40 -15.15
C LEU A 71 -22.08 -1.25 -15.74
N THR A 72 -22.49 -0.71 -16.89
CA THR A 72 -21.73 0.37 -17.55
C THR A 72 -21.82 1.68 -16.75
N LYS A 73 -20.71 2.41 -16.66
CA LYS A 73 -20.65 3.78 -16.12
C LYS A 73 -20.43 4.79 -17.26
N PRO A 74 -21.50 5.23 -17.95
CA PRO A 74 -21.41 6.18 -19.05
C PRO A 74 -20.94 7.54 -18.56
N THR A 75 -20.26 8.30 -19.42
CA THR A 75 -19.93 9.69 -19.09
C THR A 75 -21.20 10.55 -18.99
N PHE A 76 -21.14 11.65 -18.24
CA PHE A 76 -22.25 12.61 -18.13
C PHE A 76 -22.81 13.01 -19.51
N LYS A 77 -21.94 13.27 -20.49
CA LYS A 77 -22.32 13.66 -21.85
C LYS A 77 -23.04 12.56 -22.63
N GLU A 78 -22.77 11.29 -22.34
CA GLU A 78 -23.43 10.15 -22.96
C GLU A 78 -24.78 9.88 -22.32
N ALA A 79 -24.86 9.97 -20.99
CA ALA A 79 -26.11 9.84 -20.23
C ALA A 79 -27.13 10.92 -20.62
N MET A 80 -26.69 12.17 -20.81
CA MET A 80 -27.58 13.27 -21.20
C MET A 80 -28.12 13.20 -22.64
N LYS A 81 -27.67 12.23 -23.45
CA LYS A 81 -28.23 11.97 -24.80
C LYS A 81 -29.33 10.91 -24.80
N GLN A 82 -29.61 10.30 -23.65
CA GLN A 82 -30.55 9.19 -23.53
C GLN A 82 -31.97 9.67 -23.25
N ASP A 83 -32.93 8.77 -23.42
CA ASP A 83 -34.34 9.04 -23.15
C ASP A 83 -34.68 8.75 -21.68
N PHE A 84 -34.97 9.81 -20.92
CA PHE A 84 -35.39 9.72 -19.52
C PHE A 84 -36.91 9.53 -19.41
N LYS A 85 -37.35 8.52 -18.64
CA LYS A 85 -38.77 8.25 -18.35
C LYS A 85 -39.18 8.82 -16.98
N PRO A 86 -40.45 9.14 -16.71
CA PRO A 86 -40.88 9.62 -15.39
C PRO A 86 -40.55 8.64 -14.24
N ALA A 87 -40.24 9.17 -13.04
CA ALA A 87 -39.95 8.42 -11.81
C ALA A 87 -40.66 9.05 -10.59
N ARG A 88 -40.77 8.31 -9.48
CA ARG A 88 -41.36 8.78 -8.21
C ARG A 88 -40.68 8.19 -6.97
N LYS A 89 -40.94 8.76 -5.80
CA LYS A 89 -40.49 8.20 -4.51
C LYS A 89 -41.01 6.76 -4.32
N GLY A 90 -40.18 5.88 -3.77
CA GLY A 90 -40.46 4.45 -3.56
C GLY A 90 -40.10 3.55 -4.75
N ASP A 91 -39.82 4.13 -5.91
CA ASP A 91 -39.28 3.41 -7.06
C ASP A 91 -37.85 2.88 -6.79
N SER A 92 -37.44 1.79 -7.44
CA SER A 92 -36.17 1.09 -7.16
C SER A 92 -35.06 1.33 -8.20
N PHE A 93 -34.62 2.56 -8.46
CA PHE A 93 -33.65 2.88 -9.52
C PHE A 93 -33.04 4.30 -9.40
N GLY A 94 -32.04 4.64 -10.24
CA GLY A 94 -31.27 5.91 -10.20
C GLY A 94 -31.75 7.03 -11.17
N PRO A 95 -31.94 8.32 -10.77
CA PRO A 95 -32.78 9.27 -11.56
C PRO A 95 -32.16 10.65 -12.00
N SER A 96 -32.93 11.50 -12.70
CA SER A 96 -32.65 12.89 -13.18
C SER A 96 -33.86 13.81 -12.93
N PHE A 97 -33.69 15.12 -12.72
CA PHE A 97 -34.74 15.89 -12.01
C PHE A 97 -34.91 17.36 -12.39
N SER A 98 -36.10 17.88 -12.12
CA SER A 98 -36.44 19.30 -12.19
C SER A 98 -37.27 19.71 -10.98
N LEU A 99 -36.89 20.79 -10.32
CA LEU A 99 -37.53 21.30 -9.10
C LEU A 99 -38.20 22.64 -9.36
N THR A 100 -39.44 22.79 -8.89
CA THR A 100 -40.20 24.05 -8.86
C THR A 100 -40.34 24.51 -7.42
N ILE A 101 -39.73 25.65 -7.11
CA ILE A 101 -39.64 26.17 -5.74
C ILE A 101 -40.83 27.11 -5.52
N PRO A 102 -41.64 26.92 -4.45
CA PRO A 102 -42.74 27.83 -4.16
C PRO A 102 -42.26 29.28 -4.04
N GLY A 103 -42.92 30.23 -4.72
CA GLY A 103 -42.46 31.62 -4.78
C GLY A 103 -42.27 32.29 -3.41
N TYR A 104 -43.09 31.92 -2.41
CA TYR A 104 -42.97 32.45 -1.05
C TYR A 104 -41.76 31.89 -0.27
N TRP A 105 -41.12 30.81 -0.75
CA TRP A 105 -39.93 30.24 -0.08
C TRP A 105 -38.66 31.08 -0.29
N GLN A 106 -38.70 32.11 -1.15
CA GLN A 106 -37.62 33.08 -1.29
C GLN A 106 -37.28 33.80 0.03
N GLN A 107 -38.23 33.85 0.97
CA GLN A 107 -38.02 34.45 2.29
C GLN A 107 -37.13 33.61 3.21
N TYR A 108 -36.95 32.32 2.92
CA TYR A 108 -36.15 31.42 3.76
C TYR A 108 -34.67 31.44 3.33
N GLU A 109 -33.80 31.49 4.33
CA GLU A 109 -32.34 31.55 4.13
C GLU A 109 -31.79 30.27 3.50
N THR A 110 -32.39 29.11 3.80
CA THR A 110 -31.97 27.81 3.28
C THR A 110 -33.18 27.01 2.81
N VAL A 111 -33.06 26.48 1.59
CA VAL A 111 -33.95 25.47 1.02
C VAL A 111 -33.02 24.37 0.56
N GLN A 112 -33.34 23.12 0.87
CA GLN A 112 -32.54 21.96 0.47
C GLN A 112 -33.43 20.93 -0.23
N PHE A 113 -32.81 20.17 -1.12
CA PHE A 113 -33.38 18.97 -1.70
C PHE A 113 -32.82 17.78 -0.93
N GLU A 114 -33.68 17.02 -0.27
CA GLU A 114 -33.34 15.78 0.43
C GLU A 114 -33.51 14.61 -0.54
N PHE A 115 -32.40 13.98 -0.92
CA PHE A 115 -32.39 12.88 -1.87
C PHE A 115 -31.67 11.68 -1.25
N ASP A 116 -32.43 10.63 -0.95
CA ASP A 116 -31.92 9.41 -0.33
C ASP A 116 -32.24 8.20 -1.21
N PRO A 117 -31.32 7.78 -2.08
CA PRO A 117 -31.50 6.60 -2.91
C PRO A 117 -31.16 5.30 -2.15
N GLY A 118 -30.78 5.35 -0.87
CA GLY A 118 -30.30 4.20 -0.10
C GLY A 118 -28.88 3.72 -0.47
N CYS A 119 -28.23 4.39 -1.41
CA CYS A 119 -26.91 4.06 -1.98
C CYS A 119 -26.08 5.33 -2.20
N GLU A 120 -24.90 5.18 -2.82
CA GLU A 120 -24.06 6.31 -3.23
C GLU A 120 -24.67 7.08 -4.42
N ALA A 121 -24.50 8.39 -4.44
CA ALA A 121 -24.94 9.25 -5.53
C ALA A 121 -24.08 10.52 -5.69
N MET A 122 -24.10 11.12 -6.87
CA MET A 122 -23.42 12.40 -7.16
C MET A 122 -24.38 13.37 -7.85
N VAL A 123 -24.61 14.53 -7.25
CA VAL A 123 -25.38 15.63 -7.85
C VAL A 123 -24.52 16.43 -8.83
N TYR A 124 -25.05 16.66 -10.02
CA TYR A 124 -24.48 17.47 -11.08
C TYR A 124 -25.43 18.60 -11.47
N THR A 125 -24.86 19.69 -11.99
CA THR A 125 -25.61 20.65 -12.79
C THR A 125 -26.02 20.05 -14.14
N THR A 126 -26.96 20.67 -14.85
CA THR A 126 -27.38 20.22 -16.19
C THR A 126 -26.29 20.29 -17.26
N ASP A 127 -25.24 21.08 -17.04
CA ASP A 127 -24.04 21.18 -17.88
C ASP A 127 -22.89 20.23 -17.46
N GLY A 128 -23.07 19.44 -16.40
CA GLY A 128 -22.16 18.36 -16.01
C GLY A 128 -21.10 18.73 -14.98
N LEU A 129 -21.28 19.83 -14.23
CA LEU A 129 -20.41 20.17 -13.11
C LEU A 129 -20.85 19.36 -11.87
N PRO A 130 -19.98 18.51 -11.29
CA PRO A 130 -20.28 17.82 -10.03
C PRO A 130 -20.36 18.83 -8.87
N LEU A 131 -21.33 18.61 -7.98
CA LEU A 131 -21.66 19.52 -6.87
C LEU A 131 -21.44 18.90 -5.48
N GLN A 132 -21.57 17.57 -5.30
CA GLN A 132 -22.76 16.97 -4.70
C GLN A 132 -22.66 15.46 -4.35
N GLY A 133 -21.60 14.89 -3.79
CA GLY A 133 -21.65 13.50 -3.27
C GLY A 133 -22.75 13.25 -2.20
N ILE A 134 -23.48 12.15 -2.31
CA ILE A 134 -24.58 11.68 -1.45
C ILE A 134 -24.27 10.26 -0.99
N THR A 135 -24.43 10.01 0.31
CA THR A 135 -24.34 8.69 0.92
C THR A 135 -25.69 8.39 1.57
N GLY A 136 -26.51 7.59 0.89
CA GLY A 136 -27.85 7.22 1.32
C GLY A 136 -27.86 6.16 2.43
N GLY A 137 -29.06 5.84 2.93
CA GLY A 137 -29.26 4.80 3.95
C GLY A 137 -29.43 5.35 5.36
N TYR A 138 -28.89 4.65 6.37
CA TYR A 138 -29.07 4.97 7.79
C TYR A 138 -27.72 5.03 8.50
N GLY A 139 -27.65 5.74 9.64
CA GLY A 139 -26.46 5.79 10.48
C GLY A 139 -25.72 7.12 10.47
N GLY A 140 -24.50 7.12 11.02
CA GLY A 140 -23.68 8.32 11.20
C GLY A 140 -23.19 8.93 9.88
N ASP A 141 -22.96 8.10 8.86
CA ASP A 141 -22.28 8.53 7.63
C ASP A 141 -23.24 9.04 6.55
N ARG A 142 -24.55 8.95 6.85
CA ARG A 142 -25.63 9.38 5.96
C ARG A 142 -25.52 10.86 5.62
N ARG A 143 -25.54 11.16 4.32
CA ARG A 143 -25.52 12.51 3.75
C ARG A 143 -26.44 12.59 2.54
N VAL A 144 -27.57 13.28 2.68
CA VAL A 144 -28.67 13.27 1.68
C VAL A 144 -29.16 14.67 1.33
N GLU A 145 -28.66 15.69 2.01
CA GLU A 145 -29.06 17.08 1.85
C GLU A 145 -28.26 17.78 0.76
N HIS A 146 -28.94 18.35 -0.24
CA HIS A 146 -28.35 19.22 -1.27
C HIS A 146 -28.91 20.64 -1.13
N ILE A 147 -28.08 21.60 -0.74
CA ILE A 147 -28.52 22.99 -0.55
C ILE A 147 -28.79 23.65 -1.91
N ILE A 148 -29.97 24.24 -2.07
CA ILE A 148 -30.34 24.93 -3.31
C ILE A 148 -29.65 26.30 -3.37
N PRO A 149 -28.92 26.60 -4.46
CA PRO A 149 -28.24 27.88 -4.64
C PRO A 149 -29.22 29.07 -4.55
N PRO A 150 -28.84 30.18 -3.89
CA PRO A 150 -29.70 31.35 -3.75
C PRO A 150 -30.28 31.88 -5.07
N GLU A 151 -29.49 31.83 -6.15
CA GLU A 151 -29.92 32.27 -7.47
C GLU A 151 -31.03 31.40 -8.08
N ALA A 152 -31.00 30.09 -7.83
CA ALA A 152 -32.05 29.18 -8.25
C ALA A 152 -33.34 29.39 -7.43
N ARG A 153 -33.20 29.68 -6.13
CA ARG A 153 -34.34 30.04 -5.26
C ARG A 153 -35.05 31.31 -5.76
N LYS A 154 -34.29 32.35 -6.12
CA LYS A 154 -34.84 33.60 -6.69
C LYS A 154 -35.56 33.34 -8.03
N LYS A 155 -35.03 32.46 -8.87
CA LYS A 155 -35.63 32.08 -10.15
C LYS A 155 -36.87 31.20 -10.01
N GLY A 156 -37.07 30.55 -8.86
CA GLY A 156 -38.21 29.64 -8.62
C GLY A 156 -38.10 28.28 -9.30
N LYS A 157 -36.97 27.99 -9.97
CA LYS A 157 -36.73 26.72 -10.67
C LYS A 157 -35.28 26.29 -10.51
N TYR A 158 -35.05 25.00 -10.28
CA TYR A 158 -33.72 24.41 -10.17
C TYR A 158 -33.68 23.05 -10.85
N ASP A 159 -32.87 22.91 -11.90
CA ASP A 159 -32.72 21.67 -12.66
C ASP A 159 -31.35 21.06 -12.32
N ILE A 160 -31.33 19.76 -12.00
CA ILE A 160 -30.12 19.01 -11.63
C ILE A 160 -30.21 17.56 -12.13
N VAL A 161 -29.05 16.92 -12.22
CA VAL A 161 -28.91 15.51 -12.60
C VAL A 161 -28.24 14.80 -11.43
N ILE A 162 -28.69 13.61 -11.03
CA ILE A 162 -28.02 12.85 -9.96
C ILE A 162 -27.64 11.48 -10.49
N GLU A 163 -26.35 11.21 -10.57
CA GLU A 163 -25.87 9.86 -10.88
C GLU A 163 -25.97 9.03 -9.61
N SER A 164 -26.88 8.06 -9.55
CA SER A 164 -26.96 7.12 -8.43
C SER A 164 -26.22 5.82 -8.79
N SER A 165 -25.22 5.47 -7.98
CA SER A 165 -24.51 4.19 -8.09
C SER A 165 -25.13 3.21 -7.11
N CYS A 166 -25.70 2.10 -7.60
CA CYS A 166 -26.43 1.12 -6.81
C CYS A 166 -25.51 0.23 -5.94
N ASN A 167 -24.75 0.87 -5.04
CA ASN A 167 -23.95 0.26 -4.01
C ASN A 167 -23.93 1.17 -2.77
N GLY A 168 -23.85 0.59 -1.57
CA GLY A 168 -23.57 1.38 -0.38
C GLY A 168 -22.12 1.86 -0.36
N MET A 169 -21.77 2.63 0.68
CA MET A 169 -20.41 3.13 0.91
C MET A 169 -19.35 2.01 0.87
N PHE A 170 -19.70 0.83 1.40
CA PHE A 170 -18.85 -0.36 1.43
C PHE A 170 -19.32 -1.46 0.46
N GLY A 171 -19.92 -1.09 -0.67
CA GLY A 171 -20.39 -2.06 -1.67
C GLY A 171 -21.75 -2.66 -1.35
N VAL A 172 -21.93 -3.95 -1.67
CA VAL A 172 -23.22 -4.66 -1.61
C VAL A 172 -23.08 -6.06 -0.99
N PRO A 173 -22.68 -6.22 0.27
CA PRO A 173 -22.47 -7.54 0.86
C PRO A 173 -23.75 -8.39 0.90
N TRP A 174 -23.62 -9.71 0.69
CA TRP A 174 -24.76 -10.65 0.63
C TRP A 174 -25.50 -10.90 1.95
N SER A 175 -24.84 -10.73 3.11
CA SER A 175 -25.40 -11.02 4.44
C SER A 175 -25.48 -9.78 5.34
N GLY A 176 -25.03 -8.63 4.82
CA GLY A 176 -24.93 -7.38 5.57
C GLY A 176 -23.60 -7.18 6.30
N ASP A 177 -22.76 -8.21 6.43
CA ASP A 177 -21.37 -8.06 6.87
C ASP A 177 -20.53 -7.42 5.76
N THR A 178 -19.86 -6.31 6.06
CA THR A 178 -19.18 -5.46 5.06
C THR A 178 -18.06 -6.16 4.31
N ILE A 179 -17.50 -7.26 4.85
CA ILE A 179 -16.38 -7.98 4.25
C ILE A 179 -16.84 -9.14 3.36
N ASP A 180 -18.13 -9.37 3.25
CA ASP A 180 -18.64 -10.48 2.46
C ASP A 180 -18.57 -10.26 0.94
N PRO A 181 -18.60 -11.34 0.14
CA PRO A 181 -18.79 -11.24 -1.30
C PRO A 181 -20.04 -10.42 -1.69
N PRO A 182 -19.99 -9.71 -2.83
CA PRO A 182 -21.09 -8.85 -3.26
C PRO A 182 -22.32 -9.64 -3.73
N ASP A 183 -23.51 -9.22 -3.29
CA ASP A 183 -24.81 -9.61 -3.85
C ASP A 183 -25.16 -8.74 -5.06
N MET A 184 -24.98 -9.33 -6.24
CA MET A 184 -25.28 -8.71 -7.53
C MET A 184 -26.78 -8.47 -7.77
N ASN A 185 -27.67 -8.95 -6.89
CA ASN A 185 -29.12 -8.79 -6.99
C ASN A 185 -29.70 -7.86 -5.90
N ARG A 186 -28.86 -7.03 -5.27
CA ARG A 186 -29.33 -6.04 -4.29
C ARG A 186 -30.00 -4.85 -4.98
N TYR A 187 -31.23 -4.56 -4.57
CA TYR A 187 -32.00 -3.41 -5.05
C TYR A 187 -32.05 -2.30 -4.00
N PHE A 188 -31.99 -1.07 -4.47
CA PHE A 188 -32.09 0.14 -3.65
C PHE A 188 -33.38 0.88 -4.02
N SER A 189 -34.12 1.32 -3.01
CA SER A 189 -35.34 2.09 -3.19
C SER A 189 -35.12 3.54 -2.82
N LEU A 190 -35.71 4.45 -3.62
CA LEU A 190 -35.67 5.88 -3.37
C LEU A 190 -36.51 6.20 -2.13
N ALA A 191 -35.85 6.38 -0.99
CA ALA A 191 -36.46 6.61 0.31
C ALA A 191 -36.99 8.04 0.46
N SER A 192 -36.26 9.03 -0.05
CA SER A 192 -36.67 10.45 -0.03
C SER A 192 -36.24 11.17 -1.31
N ALA A 193 -37.10 12.09 -1.77
CA ALA A 193 -36.84 13.01 -2.87
C ALA A 193 -37.63 14.30 -2.63
N ASP A 194 -37.37 14.93 -1.49
CA ASP A 194 -38.24 15.93 -0.90
C ASP A 194 -37.59 17.31 -0.96
N LEU A 195 -38.38 18.34 -1.29
CA LEU A 195 -37.96 19.73 -1.15
C LEU A 195 -38.32 20.21 0.26
N VAL A 196 -37.31 20.60 1.03
CA VAL A 196 -37.50 20.92 2.45
C VAL A 196 -36.90 22.27 2.85
N VAL A 197 -37.53 22.90 3.84
CA VAL A 197 -37.03 24.09 4.52
C VAL A 197 -36.61 23.68 5.94
N PRO A 198 -35.31 23.55 6.22
CA PRO A 198 -34.85 23.22 7.56
C PRO A 198 -35.17 24.36 8.53
N ASN A 199 -35.63 24.01 9.73
CA ASN A 199 -35.76 24.94 10.84
C ASN A 199 -34.41 25.03 11.57
N HIS A 200 -33.59 26.00 11.19
CA HIS A 200 -32.22 26.14 11.71
C HIS A 200 -32.13 26.21 13.23
N GLU A 201 -33.09 26.87 13.90
CA GLU A 201 -33.11 26.93 15.36
C GLU A 201 -33.36 25.54 15.97
N ALA A 202 -34.23 24.72 15.38
CA ALA A 202 -34.45 23.35 15.82
C ALA A 202 -33.23 22.46 15.58
N TRP A 203 -32.56 22.61 14.42
CA TRP A 203 -31.32 21.89 14.11
C TRP A 203 -30.16 22.28 15.02
N HIS A 204 -30.02 23.57 15.33
CA HIS A 204 -29.03 24.01 16.32
C HIS A 204 -29.34 23.44 17.71
N LEU A 205 -30.60 23.47 18.15
CA LEU A 205 -31.01 22.85 19.42
C LEU A 205 -30.71 21.34 19.43
N LEU A 206 -30.86 20.67 18.28
CA LEU A 206 -30.53 19.25 18.16
C LEU A 206 -29.05 19.01 18.43
N TRP A 207 -28.15 19.74 17.78
CA TRP A 207 -26.71 19.61 17.99
C TRP A 207 -26.28 20.06 19.39
N ASP A 208 -26.91 21.11 19.93
CA ASP A 208 -26.74 21.58 21.31
C ASP A 208 -27.05 20.43 22.29
N PHE A 209 -28.23 19.80 22.14
CA PHE A 209 -28.67 18.70 22.99
C PHE A 209 -27.82 17.44 22.83
N GLN A 210 -27.41 17.09 21.60
CA GLN A 210 -26.51 15.96 21.34
C GLN A 210 -25.17 16.15 22.03
N THR A 211 -24.57 17.34 21.95
CA THR A 211 -23.31 17.63 22.64
C THR A 211 -23.47 17.53 24.16
N LEU A 212 -24.57 18.05 24.74
CA LEU A 212 -24.85 17.90 26.17
C LEU A 212 -24.92 16.42 26.58
N ARG A 213 -25.59 15.60 25.77
CA ARG A 213 -25.67 14.16 25.99
C ARG A 213 -24.30 13.50 25.91
N GLU A 214 -23.48 13.84 24.92
CA GLU A 214 -22.12 13.33 24.81
C GLU A 214 -21.27 13.69 26.04
N ILE A 215 -21.41 14.90 26.60
CA ILE A 215 -20.75 15.29 27.86
C ILE A 215 -21.20 14.41 29.02
N ILE A 216 -22.51 14.15 29.13
CA ILE A 216 -23.09 13.32 30.19
C ILE A 216 -22.56 11.89 30.10
N ASP A 217 -22.51 11.33 28.89
CA ASP A 217 -22.15 9.94 28.64
C ASP A 217 -20.62 9.70 28.70
N ASN A 218 -19.79 10.69 28.35
CA ASN A 218 -18.33 10.51 28.24
C ASN A 218 -17.51 11.03 29.43
N LEU A 219 -18.02 11.97 30.24
CA LEU A 219 -17.32 12.39 31.45
C LEU A 219 -17.43 11.35 32.56
N TRP A 220 -16.29 10.92 33.10
CA TRP A 220 -16.25 9.91 34.15
C TRP A 220 -16.57 10.50 35.52
N GLY A 221 -17.32 9.75 36.32
CA GLY A 221 -17.65 10.09 37.70
C GLY A 221 -18.92 10.93 37.86
N ASN A 222 -18.90 11.86 38.81
CA ASN A 222 -20.03 12.74 39.14
C ASN A 222 -19.56 14.20 39.18
N THR A 223 -19.10 14.72 38.04
CA THR A 223 -18.47 16.03 37.98
C THR A 223 -19.50 17.18 37.91
N PRO A 224 -19.12 18.41 38.26
CA PRO A 224 -19.99 19.58 38.12
C PRO A 224 -20.50 19.77 36.69
N LEU A 225 -19.63 19.74 35.67
CA LEU A 225 -20.04 19.91 34.27
C LEU A 225 -21.03 18.83 33.82
N GLN A 226 -20.76 17.56 34.16
CA GLN A 226 -21.64 16.46 33.78
C GLN A 226 -23.05 16.62 34.37
N ASN A 227 -23.15 17.01 35.64
CA ASN A 227 -24.44 17.24 36.29
C ASN A 227 -25.12 18.51 35.77
N GLN A 228 -24.36 19.57 35.49
CA GLN A 228 -24.89 20.78 34.89
C GLN A 228 -25.44 20.51 33.49
N ALA A 229 -24.75 19.71 32.67
CA ALA A 229 -25.22 19.25 31.38
C ALA A 229 -26.51 18.40 31.50
N LEU A 230 -26.57 17.49 32.48
CA LEU A 230 -27.78 16.69 32.74
C LEU A 230 -28.97 17.55 33.16
N VAL A 231 -28.75 18.55 34.00
CA VAL A 231 -29.79 19.52 34.41
C VAL A 231 -30.25 20.33 33.21
N ALA A 232 -29.33 20.95 32.46
CA ALA A 232 -29.65 21.74 31.29
C ALA A 232 -30.41 20.91 30.23
N ALA A 233 -29.96 19.69 29.94
CA ALA A 233 -30.63 18.78 29.01
C ALA A 233 -32.04 18.40 29.49
N ASN A 234 -32.21 18.10 30.78
CA ASN A 234 -33.53 17.78 31.33
C ASN A 234 -34.48 18.99 31.28
N GLU A 235 -33.99 20.20 31.58
CA GLU A 235 -34.79 21.42 31.48
C GLU A 235 -35.13 21.80 30.03
N ILE A 236 -34.22 21.52 29.08
CA ILE A 236 -34.52 21.63 27.64
C ILE A 236 -35.75 20.79 27.28
N ILE A 237 -35.83 19.54 27.75
CA ILE A 237 -36.99 18.68 27.51
C ILE A 237 -38.24 19.24 28.19
N ASN A 238 -38.11 19.81 29.39
CA ASN A 238 -39.25 20.39 30.13
C ASN A 238 -39.85 21.62 29.43
N VAL A 239 -38.99 22.47 28.85
CA VAL A 239 -39.40 23.73 28.24
C VAL A 239 -39.83 23.56 26.77
N PHE A 240 -39.29 22.56 26.07
CA PHE A 240 -39.63 22.31 24.68
C PHE A 240 -41.09 21.87 24.53
N HIS A 241 -41.83 22.60 23.70
CA HIS A 241 -43.20 22.28 23.31
C HIS A 241 -43.34 22.48 21.80
N LYS A 242 -43.76 21.45 21.06
CA LYS A 242 -43.84 21.50 19.60
C LYS A 242 -44.80 22.58 19.08
N GLU A 243 -45.85 22.90 19.86
CA GLU A 243 -46.84 23.91 19.52
C GLU A 243 -46.35 25.35 19.77
N ASP A 244 -45.28 25.54 20.57
CA ASP A 244 -44.66 26.85 20.85
C ASP A 244 -43.25 26.92 20.24
N ILE A 245 -43.13 27.48 19.03
CA ILE A 245 -41.83 27.66 18.36
C ILE A 245 -40.86 28.52 19.20
N SER A 246 -41.37 29.44 20.02
CA SER A 246 -40.52 30.25 20.91
C SER A 246 -39.84 29.41 21.99
N SER A 247 -40.37 28.23 22.29
CA SER A 247 -39.76 27.28 23.23
C SER A 247 -38.38 26.79 22.77
N ILE A 248 -38.12 26.72 21.47
CA ILE A 248 -36.82 26.33 20.91
C ILE A 248 -35.75 27.34 21.32
N GLY A 249 -36.00 28.64 21.14
CA GLY A 249 -35.07 29.68 21.56
C GLY A 249 -34.85 29.69 23.08
N LYS A 250 -35.89 29.44 23.88
CA LYS A 250 -35.78 29.29 25.35
C LYS A 250 -34.91 28.08 25.71
N ALA A 251 -35.11 26.93 25.05
CA ALA A 251 -34.33 25.72 25.25
C ALA A 251 -32.86 25.91 24.88
N ARG A 252 -32.57 26.57 23.75
CA ARG A 252 -31.18 26.91 23.36
C ARG A 252 -30.50 27.82 24.37
N LYS A 253 -31.25 28.74 24.98
CA LYS A 253 -30.74 29.61 26.06
C LYS A 253 -30.37 28.82 27.32
N LEU A 254 -31.08 27.73 27.64
CA LEU A 254 -30.69 26.83 28.73
C LEU A 254 -29.38 26.11 28.43
N ALA A 255 -29.11 25.77 27.17
CA ALA A 255 -27.84 25.16 26.77
C ALA A 255 -26.64 26.11 26.99
N GLU A 256 -26.84 27.44 26.93
CA GLU A 256 -25.80 28.44 27.24
C GLU A 256 -25.31 28.38 28.68
N GLU A 257 -26.05 27.77 29.62
CA GLU A 257 -25.55 27.55 30.98
C GLU A 257 -24.28 26.68 30.97
N VAL A 258 -24.17 25.77 29.99
CA VAL A 258 -23.03 24.85 29.81
C VAL A 258 -22.05 25.37 28.76
N PHE A 259 -22.55 25.89 27.64
CA PHE A 259 -21.69 26.40 26.56
C PHE A 259 -21.10 27.78 26.84
N GLY A 260 -21.69 28.53 27.77
CA GLY A 260 -21.40 29.94 28.06
C GLY A 260 -22.28 30.90 27.25
N VAL A 261 -22.54 32.07 27.82
CA VAL A 261 -23.36 33.10 27.17
C VAL A 261 -22.68 33.62 25.90
N GLY A 262 -23.42 33.62 24.79
CA GLY A 262 -22.94 34.07 23.49
C GLY A 262 -21.91 33.12 22.86
N TRP A 263 -21.96 31.83 23.21
CA TRP A 263 -20.96 30.85 22.79
C TRP A 263 -20.83 30.69 21.28
N GLN A 264 -21.88 30.92 20.49
CA GLN A 264 -21.82 30.71 19.03
C GLN A 264 -20.77 31.61 18.35
N ALA A 265 -20.66 32.86 18.82
CA ALA A 265 -19.64 33.80 18.34
C ALA A 265 -18.25 33.45 18.87
N LYS A 266 -18.14 33.05 20.15
CA LYS A 266 -16.86 32.67 20.78
C LYS A 266 -16.31 31.33 20.27
N GLY A 267 -17.18 30.37 20.00
CA GLY A 267 -16.86 29.04 19.47
C GLY A 267 -16.47 29.07 18.00
N ALA A 268 -16.80 30.15 17.26
CA ALA A 268 -16.22 30.38 15.93
C ALA A 268 -14.70 30.63 16.00
N GLY A 269 -14.17 31.06 17.15
CA GLY A 269 -12.74 31.19 17.41
C GLY A 269 -11.95 29.88 17.27
N ILE A 270 -12.61 28.71 17.20
CA ILE A 270 -11.96 27.43 16.91
C ILE A 270 -11.16 27.42 15.59
N TYR A 271 -11.53 28.28 14.64
CA TYR A 271 -10.88 28.41 13.33
C TYR A 271 -9.81 29.50 13.28
N ASP A 272 -9.89 30.49 14.17
CA ASP A 272 -9.13 31.76 14.08
C ASP A 272 -8.11 31.94 15.22
N GLU A 273 -8.35 31.36 16.40
CA GLU A 273 -7.49 31.53 17.58
C GLU A 273 -6.19 30.70 17.50
N GLY A 274 -6.12 29.79 16.52
CA GLY A 274 -4.94 28.97 16.26
C GLY A 274 -4.49 28.14 17.47
N GLU A 275 -3.19 27.90 17.50
CA GLU A 275 -2.48 26.86 18.26
C GLU A 275 -2.40 27.08 19.79
N LYS A 276 -2.68 28.30 20.27
CA LYS A 276 -2.41 28.68 21.66
C LYS A 276 -3.34 27.92 22.62
N ASP A 277 -2.75 27.07 23.44
CA ASP A 277 -3.36 26.29 24.53
C ASP A 277 -4.31 25.12 24.11
N SER A 278 -4.27 24.67 22.84
CA SER A 278 -5.02 23.47 22.41
C SER A 278 -4.28 22.16 22.68
N ARG A 279 -4.96 21.17 23.25
CA ARG A 279 -4.42 19.82 23.48
C ARG A 279 -4.78 18.83 22.37
N VAL A 280 -5.85 19.07 21.62
CA VAL A 280 -6.26 18.24 20.49
C VAL A 280 -6.38 19.10 19.24
N TRP A 281 -5.74 18.67 18.17
CA TRP A 281 -5.70 19.36 16.89
C TRP A 281 -6.58 18.62 15.89
N GLY A 282 -7.70 19.22 15.49
CA GLY A 282 -8.63 18.64 14.52
C GLY A 282 -8.21 18.92 13.08
N ILE A 283 -8.15 17.87 12.26
CA ILE A 283 -7.97 17.97 10.81
C ILE A 283 -8.95 17.02 10.10
N GLY A 284 -9.67 17.53 9.11
CA GLY A 284 -10.63 16.75 8.32
C GLY A 284 -9.94 15.93 7.23
N GLN A 285 -10.19 14.62 7.18
CA GLN A 285 -9.74 13.75 6.09
C GLN A 285 -10.83 13.62 5.02
N TYR A 286 -10.43 13.62 3.75
CA TYR A 286 -11.33 13.67 2.60
C TYR A 286 -10.87 12.77 1.45
N VAL A 287 -11.83 12.17 0.76
CA VAL A 287 -11.66 11.57 -0.55
C VAL A 287 -12.54 12.39 -1.50
N VAL A 288 -11.96 12.88 -2.60
CA VAL A 288 -12.50 14.00 -3.39
C VAL A 288 -13.95 13.79 -3.82
N ASN A 289 -14.92 14.54 -3.28
CA ASN A 289 -16.24 14.68 -3.90
C ASN A 289 -17.04 16.00 -3.68
N GLN A 290 -16.61 16.99 -2.86
CA GLN A 290 -17.30 18.28 -2.59
C GLN A 290 -16.46 19.32 -1.80
N PHE A 291 -16.87 20.60 -1.86
CA PHE A 291 -16.19 21.74 -1.21
C PHE A 291 -17.01 22.37 -0.08
N HIS A 292 -16.40 22.51 1.10
CA HIS A 292 -16.77 23.49 2.11
C HIS A 292 -15.51 24.24 2.59
N SER A 293 -15.70 25.34 3.31
CA SER A 293 -14.73 26.40 3.63
C SER A 293 -13.53 26.02 4.54
N PHE A 294 -13.20 24.74 4.71
CA PHE A 294 -12.31 24.24 5.77
C PHE A 294 -11.15 23.41 5.24
N ILE A 295 -10.18 23.12 6.11
CA ILE A 295 -8.96 22.38 5.79
C ILE A 295 -9.24 20.89 5.62
N VAL A 296 -8.83 20.37 4.47
CA VAL A 296 -9.13 19.03 4.01
C VAL A 296 -7.85 18.33 3.50
N LEU A 297 -7.61 17.09 3.94
CA LEU A 297 -6.53 16.20 3.45
C LEU A 297 -7.06 15.24 2.38
N THR A 298 -6.31 15.01 1.30
CA THR A 298 -6.44 13.78 0.48
C THR A 298 -5.12 13.07 0.37
N VAL A 299 -5.18 11.75 0.34
CA VAL A 299 -3.99 10.91 0.51
C VAL A 299 -3.50 10.29 -0.80
N SER A 300 -4.37 10.09 -1.81
CA SER A 300 -3.96 9.51 -3.11
C SER A 300 -3.93 10.52 -4.27
N GLN A 301 -2.84 10.51 -5.03
CA GLN A 301 -2.55 11.36 -6.18
C GLN A 301 -3.38 10.93 -7.38
N LEU A 302 -3.70 9.64 -7.43
CA LEU A 302 -4.64 9.04 -8.36
C LEU A 302 -6.03 9.71 -8.28
N SER A 303 -6.52 10.08 -7.09
CA SER A 303 -7.78 10.82 -6.94
C SER A 303 -7.76 12.15 -7.72
N TYR A 304 -6.62 12.86 -7.76
CA TYR A 304 -6.48 14.08 -8.56
C TYR A 304 -6.41 13.81 -10.06
N ARG A 305 -5.80 12.69 -10.48
CA ARG A 305 -5.82 12.26 -11.88
C ARG A 305 -7.25 11.95 -12.33
N TYR A 306 -8.05 11.28 -11.50
CA TYR A 306 -9.46 11.07 -11.79
C TYR A 306 -10.26 12.37 -11.79
N CYS A 307 -9.92 13.35 -10.94
CA CYS A 307 -10.51 14.69 -11.01
C CYS A 307 -10.30 15.36 -12.38
N MET A 308 -9.24 15.01 -13.13
CA MET A 308 -9.04 15.54 -14.49
C MET A 308 -10.10 15.06 -15.49
N LEU A 309 -10.85 13.99 -15.20
CA LEU A 309 -12.06 13.63 -15.95
C LEU A 309 -13.15 14.70 -15.83
N TYR A 310 -13.07 15.55 -14.80
CA TYR A 310 -13.94 16.69 -14.53
C TYR A 310 -13.12 18.00 -14.41
N PRO A 311 -12.65 18.58 -15.53
CA PRO A 311 -11.71 19.72 -15.50
C PRO A 311 -12.15 20.92 -14.65
N SER A 312 -13.46 21.22 -14.62
CA SER A 312 -14.02 22.30 -13.82
C SER A 312 -13.95 22.04 -12.31
N LEU A 313 -14.08 20.78 -11.88
CA LEU A 313 -13.85 20.35 -10.50
C LEU A 313 -12.37 20.46 -10.14
N TYR A 314 -11.50 19.97 -11.03
CA TYR A 314 -10.05 20.02 -10.83
C TYR A 314 -9.53 21.44 -10.60
N GLU A 315 -9.97 22.43 -11.39
CA GLU A 315 -9.56 23.83 -11.20
C GLU A 315 -10.00 24.39 -9.84
N LYS A 316 -11.20 24.03 -9.35
CA LYS A 316 -11.64 24.41 -8.01
C LYS A 316 -10.79 23.77 -6.92
N VAL A 317 -10.45 22.48 -7.07
CA VAL A 317 -9.54 21.80 -6.13
C VAL A 317 -8.20 22.51 -6.12
N LYS A 318 -7.65 22.83 -7.28
CA LYS A 318 -6.39 23.57 -7.42
C LYS A 318 -6.44 24.93 -6.73
N GLU A 319 -7.52 25.69 -6.86
CA GLU A 319 -7.73 26.95 -6.13
C GLU A 319 -7.64 26.74 -4.61
N LYS A 320 -8.32 25.71 -4.07
CA LYS A 320 -8.28 25.37 -2.64
C LYS A 320 -6.92 24.88 -2.16
N VAL A 321 -6.17 24.20 -3.02
CA VAL A 321 -4.80 23.79 -2.72
C VAL A 321 -3.89 25.02 -2.62
N LEU A 322 -4.07 25.99 -3.52
CA LEU A 322 -3.26 27.22 -3.54
C LEU A 322 -3.62 28.19 -2.41
N ASP A 323 -4.87 28.20 -1.95
CA ASP A 323 -5.31 29.03 -0.82
C ASP A 323 -5.10 28.40 0.57
N GLY A 324 -4.58 27.16 0.63
CA GLY A 324 -4.22 26.45 1.87
C GLY A 324 -5.37 25.70 2.54
N ARG A 325 -6.61 25.78 2.03
CA ARG A 325 -7.76 25.01 2.56
C ARG A 325 -7.75 23.54 2.12
N PHE A 326 -6.91 23.18 1.16
CA PHE A 326 -6.74 21.79 0.75
C PHE A 326 -5.27 21.40 0.84
N GLN A 327 -4.97 20.42 1.68
CA GLN A 327 -3.61 20.02 1.98
C GLN A 327 -3.18 18.84 1.15
N LEU A 328 -1.95 18.95 0.63
CA LEU A 328 -1.27 17.86 -0.05
C LEU A 328 -0.49 17.10 1.03
N VAL A 329 -0.86 15.85 1.27
CA VAL A 329 -0.14 14.91 2.15
C VAL A 329 0.00 13.56 1.45
N GLY A 330 0.71 12.61 2.07
CA GLY A 330 0.91 11.27 1.52
C GLY A 330 2.27 11.13 0.84
N GLY A 331 2.47 11.89 -0.23
CA GLY A 331 3.75 11.94 -0.96
C GLY A 331 4.09 10.68 -1.77
N SER A 332 3.40 9.55 -1.58
CA SER A 332 3.42 8.35 -2.45
C SER A 332 2.55 8.56 -3.69
N TRP A 333 2.32 7.56 -4.56
CA TRP A 333 1.40 7.66 -5.72
C TRP A 333 0.00 7.15 -5.37
N VAL A 334 -0.04 6.11 -4.54
CA VAL A 334 -1.23 5.59 -3.84
C VAL A 334 -0.88 5.33 -2.37
N GLU A 335 -1.88 5.05 -1.53
CA GLU A 335 -1.66 4.50 -0.19
C GLU A 335 -1.24 3.03 -0.33
N ASN A 336 0.05 2.80 -0.52
CA ASN A 336 0.57 1.48 -0.85
C ASN A 336 0.73 0.57 0.37
N ASP A 337 0.69 -0.75 0.14
CA ASP A 337 1.31 -1.69 1.07
C ASP A 337 2.82 -1.42 1.15
N SER A 338 3.44 -1.65 2.31
CA SER A 338 4.85 -1.32 2.49
C SER A 338 5.77 -2.54 2.71
N ASN A 339 5.18 -3.74 2.79
CA ASN A 339 5.91 -4.97 3.06
C ASN A 339 6.30 -5.72 1.78
N MET A 340 5.39 -5.78 0.80
CA MET A 340 5.54 -6.59 -0.41
C MET A 340 6.13 -5.87 -1.62
N PRO A 341 5.94 -4.56 -1.85
CA PRO A 341 6.62 -3.89 -2.95
C PRO A 341 8.15 -3.92 -2.78
N SER A 342 8.87 -4.04 -3.88
CA SER A 342 10.33 -3.90 -3.89
C SER A 342 10.77 -2.52 -3.39
N GLY A 343 12.03 -2.41 -2.95
CA GLY A 343 12.60 -1.13 -2.54
C GLY A 343 12.52 -0.09 -3.65
N GLU A 344 12.78 -0.48 -4.90
CA GLU A 344 12.63 0.41 -6.04
C GLU A 344 11.18 0.86 -6.26
N ALA A 345 10.20 -0.05 -6.13
CA ALA A 345 8.79 0.32 -6.24
C ALA A 345 8.36 1.32 -5.16
N LEU A 346 8.80 1.17 -3.91
CA LEU A 346 8.57 2.18 -2.87
C LEU A 346 9.19 3.54 -3.21
N VAL A 347 10.37 3.54 -3.84
CA VAL A 347 10.91 4.80 -4.37
C VAL A 347 10.04 5.36 -5.50
N ARG A 348 9.51 4.52 -6.39
CA ARG A 348 8.61 4.96 -7.47
C ARG A 348 7.30 5.51 -6.95
N GLN A 349 6.73 4.95 -5.88
CA GLN A 349 5.60 5.54 -5.17
C GLN A 349 5.89 7.01 -4.83
N PHE A 350 7.01 7.29 -4.16
CA PHE A 350 7.37 8.65 -3.78
C PHE A 350 7.76 9.54 -4.97
N LEU A 351 8.49 9.00 -5.95
CA LEU A 351 8.92 9.73 -7.14
C LEU A 351 7.72 10.23 -7.94
N PHE A 352 6.77 9.34 -8.24
CA PHE A 352 5.56 9.67 -8.98
C PHE A 352 4.65 10.59 -8.17
N GLY A 353 4.50 10.31 -6.87
CA GLY A 353 3.72 11.11 -5.94
C GLY A 353 4.14 12.56 -5.84
N GLN A 354 5.38 12.79 -5.39
CA GLN A 354 5.91 14.13 -5.15
C GLN A 354 6.04 14.93 -6.44
N ARG A 355 6.53 14.33 -7.53
CA ARG A 355 6.65 15.04 -8.81
C ARG A 355 5.28 15.33 -9.43
N TYR A 356 4.27 14.49 -9.19
CA TYR A 356 2.90 14.82 -9.60
C TYR A 356 2.42 16.08 -8.88
N PHE A 357 2.53 16.16 -7.54
CA PHE A 357 2.16 17.35 -6.78
C PHE A 357 2.92 18.60 -7.23
N GLU A 358 4.23 18.49 -7.41
CA GLU A 358 5.06 19.60 -7.90
C GLU A 358 4.59 20.07 -9.29
N SER A 359 4.39 19.15 -10.24
CA SER A 359 3.98 19.50 -11.61
C SER A 359 2.59 20.13 -11.70
N LYS A 360 1.67 19.77 -10.79
CA LYS A 360 0.26 20.18 -10.84
C LYS A 360 -0.03 21.40 -9.97
N PHE A 361 0.61 21.48 -8.80
CA PHE A 361 0.32 22.47 -7.76
C PHE A 361 1.51 23.36 -7.43
N GLY A 362 2.71 23.06 -7.95
CA GLY A 362 3.93 23.85 -7.69
C GLY A 362 4.53 23.65 -6.30
N LYS A 363 4.10 22.64 -5.56
CA LYS A 363 4.59 22.31 -4.21
C LYS A 363 4.64 20.80 -3.98
N ARG A 364 5.57 20.34 -3.16
CA ARG A 364 5.67 18.98 -2.62
C ARG A 364 5.15 18.96 -1.18
N CYS A 365 4.87 17.78 -0.63
CA CYS A 365 4.47 17.65 0.78
C CYS A 365 5.65 17.25 1.66
N ASP A 366 5.61 17.62 2.94
CA ASP A 366 6.64 17.29 3.95
C ASP A 366 6.26 16.07 4.81
N THR A 367 4.99 15.64 4.73
CA THR A 367 4.41 14.56 5.53
C THR A 367 4.02 13.36 4.65
N ALA A 368 4.66 12.22 4.92
CA ALA A 368 4.22 10.92 4.43
C ALA A 368 3.03 10.41 5.25
N TRP A 369 1.99 9.91 4.59
CA TRP A 369 0.70 9.58 5.21
C TRP A 369 0.24 8.19 4.76
N LEU A 370 0.34 7.21 5.66
CA LEU A 370 -0.03 5.80 5.43
C LEU A 370 -0.83 5.27 6.64
N PRO A 371 -2.09 5.69 6.79
CA PRO A 371 -2.91 5.37 7.96
C PRO A 371 -3.31 3.90 8.00
N ASP A 372 -3.50 3.27 6.84
CA ASP A 372 -4.12 1.94 6.70
C ASP A 372 -3.21 0.85 6.10
N SER A 373 -1.91 1.10 5.94
CA SER A 373 -0.97 0.07 5.48
C SER A 373 -0.79 -1.05 6.52
N PHE A 374 -0.79 -2.32 6.08
CA PHE A 374 -0.76 -3.50 6.95
C PHE A 374 0.66 -3.87 7.42
N GLY A 375 1.25 -2.99 8.23
CA GLY A 375 2.63 -3.08 8.71
C GLY A 375 3.57 -2.21 7.91
N LEU A 376 4.70 -1.82 8.52
CA LEU A 376 5.63 -0.84 7.98
C LEU A 376 7.09 -1.31 7.99
N THR A 377 7.70 -1.40 6.79
CA THR A 377 9.09 -1.84 6.62
C THR A 377 10.10 -0.88 7.28
N GLY A 378 11.17 -1.45 7.84
CA GLY A 378 12.23 -0.70 8.53
C GLY A 378 13.08 0.21 7.63
N SER A 379 12.89 0.16 6.31
CA SER A 379 13.61 1.02 5.35
C SER A 379 12.86 2.31 5.02
N LEU A 380 11.57 2.41 5.36
CA LEU A 380 10.74 3.57 5.05
C LEU A 380 11.30 4.90 5.58
N PRO A 381 11.86 5.02 6.80
CA PRO A 381 12.41 6.29 7.28
C PRO A 381 13.46 6.91 6.34
N GLN A 382 14.38 6.10 5.81
CA GLN A 382 15.36 6.58 4.82
C GLN A 382 14.70 6.94 3.49
N LEU A 383 13.68 6.21 3.06
CA LEU A 383 12.97 6.50 1.82
C LEU A 383 12.13 7.78 1.90
N ILE A 384 11.45 8.01 3.02
CA ILE A 384 10.70 9.24 3.30
C ILE A 384 11.64 10.45 3.27
N ARG A 385 12.79 10.36 3.97
CA ARG A 385 13.82 11.42 3.96
C ARG A 385 14.43 11.62 2.58
N GLY A 386 14.72 10.52 1.87
CA GLY A 386 15.21 10.56 0.50
C GLY A 386 14.20 11.16 -0.48
N ALA A 387 12.92 11.14 -0.16
CA ALA A 387 11.85 11.80 -0.91
C ALA A 387 11.58 13.26 -0.46
N GLY A 388 12.45 13.83 0.37
CA GLY A 388 12.34 15.21 0.86
C GLY A 388 11.34 15.41 2.00
N MET A 389 10.70 14.34 2.49
CA MET A 389 9.75 14.40 3.60
C MET A 389 10.44 14.17 4.95
N LYS A 390 9.87 14.75 6.01
CA LYS A 390 10.43 14.69 7.38
C LYS A 390 9.48 14.11 8.42
N TYR A 391 8.19 14.05 8.08
CA TYR A 391 7.11 13.63 8.96
C TYR A 391 6.42 12.38 8.45
N PHE A 392 5.87 11.60 9.37
CA PHE A 392 5.15 10.38 9.06
C PHE A 392 3.91 10.23 9.95
N PHE A 393 2.77 9.91 9.33
CA PHE A 393 1.52 9.60 10.02
C PHE A 393 1.04 8.19 9.66
N THR A 394 0.64 7.43 10.68
CA THR A 394 0.01 6.12 10.54
C THR A 394 -0.97 5.85 11.69
N GLN A 395 -1.90 4.90 11.55
CA GLN A 395 -2.85 4.55 12.62
C GLN A 395 -2.98 3.02 12.84
N LYS A 396 -2.78 2.19 11.80
CA LYS A 396 -3.13 0.76 11.84
C LYS A 396 -2.49 -0.06 12.96
N LEU A 397 -1.31 0.30 13.48
CA LEU A 397 -0.67 -0.42 14.60
C LEU A 397 -1.44 -0.28 15.92
N SER A 398 -2.45 0.60 16.00
CA SER A 398 -3.40 0.61 17.12
C SER A 398 -4.32 -0.62 17.15
N TRP A 399 -4.39 -1.38 16.06
CA TRP A 399 -5.20 -2.61 15.94
C TRP A 399 -4.43 -3.89 16.29
N ASN A 400 -3.20 -3.78 16.80
CA ASN A 400 -2.47 -4.94 17.29
C ASN A 400 -3.32 -5.71 18.32
N ASN A 401 -3.59 -6.99 18.04
CA ASN A 401 -4.46 -7.80 18.88
C ASN A 401 -3.72 -8.49 20.05
N ILE A 402 -2.38 -8.49 20.06
CA ILE A 402 -1.55 -9.07 21.14
C ILE A 402 -0.94 -7.97 22.01
N ASN A 403 -0.20 -7.02 21.42
CA ASN A 403 0.47 -5.94 22.15
C ASN A 403 -0.01 -4.55 21.74
N ASN A 404 -0.46 -3.77 22.71
CA ASN A 404 -0.65 -2.33 22.52
C ASN A 404 0.70 -1.68 22.20
N PHE A 405 0.83 -1.07 21.01
CA PHE A 405 2.05 -0.36 20.63
C PHE A 405 2.38 0.73 21.68
N PRO A 406 3.65 0.92 22.12
CA PRO A 406 3.95 1.69 23.32
C PRO A 406 3.98 3.22 23.13
N HIS A 407 3.91 3.74 21.90
CA HIS A 407 4.09 5.18 21.63
C HIS A 407 2.98 5.76 20.75
N SER A 408 2.66 7.04 20.96
CA SER A 408 1.80 7.82 20.07
C SER A 408 2.63 8.81 19.25
N THR A 409 3.63 9.45 19.86
CA THR A 409 4.56 10.35 19.16
C THR A 409 6.00 9.89 19.39
N PHE A 410 6.77 9.62 18.34
CA PHE A 410 8.12 9.03 18.50
C PHE A 410 9.01 9.32 17.30
N ASN A 411 10.33 9.19 17.48
CA ASN A 411 11.27 9.16 16.37
C ASN A 411 11.31 7.73 15.81
N TRP A 412 10.84 7.55 14.59
CA TRP A 412 10.96 6.27 13.91
C TRP A 412 12.29 6.21 13.16
N VAL A 413 13.17 5.33 13.62
CA VAL A 413 14.54 5.15 13.14
C VAL A 413 14.60 3.92 12.25
N GLY A 414 14.97 4.10 10.99
CA GLY A 414 15.14 3.02 10.03
C GLY A 414 16.35 2.14 10.33
N ILE A 415 16.48 1.04 9.59
CA ILE A 415 17.59 0.10 9.77
C ILE A 415 18.96 0.69 9.47
N ASP A 416 19.02 1.69 8.61
CA ASP A 416 20.23 2.43 8.27
C ASP A 416 20.61 3.42 9.39
N GLY A 417 19.64 3.88 10.17
CA GLY A 417 19.79 4.88 11.24
C GLY A 417 19.13 6.22 10.92
N THR A 418 18.63 6.44 9.70
CA THR A 418 17.83 7.62 9.35
C THR A 418 16.54 7.64 10.15
N GLN A 419 16.09 8.82 10.59
CA GLN A 419 14.87 8.95 11.40
C GLN A 419 13.84 9.92 10.82
N VAL A 420 12.57 9.62 11.02
CA VAL A 420 11.43 10.51 10.74
C VAL A 420 10.61 10.73 12.02
N LEU A 421 10.01 11.91 12.16
CA LEU A 421 9.10 12.16 13.28
C LEU A 421 7.76 11.51 12.95
N CYS A 422 7.35 10.55 13.77
CA CYS A 422 6.13 9.78 13.59
C CYS A 422 5.07 10.20 14.62
N HIS A 423 3.84 10.38 14.17
CA HIS A 423 2.67 10.49 15.04
C HIS A 423 1.61 9.46 14.64
N MET A 424 1.12 8.76 15.65
CA MET A 424 -0.02 7.86 15.60
C MET A 424 -1.16 8.44 16.41
N THR A 425 -2.31 8.65 15.78
CA THR A 425 -3.44 9.25 16.47
C THR A 425 -3.87 8.39 17.68
N PRO A 426 -3.92 8.95 18.90
CA PRO A 426 -4.42 8.24 20.08
C PRO A 426 -5.91 7.91 20.02
N VAL A 427 -6.65 8.49 19.08
CA VAL A 427 -8.08 8.20 18.88
C VAL A 427 -8.29 6.78 18.34
N GLU A 428 -7.21 6.14 17.83
CA GLU A 428 -7.19 4.77 17.30
C GLU A 428 -8.10 4.59 16.08
N THR A 429 -8.39 5.69 15.37
CA THR A 429 -9.05 5.69 14.07
C THR A 429 -8.71 6.99 13.32
N TYR A 430 -8.67 6.92 11.98
CA TYR A 430 -8.65 8.10 11.12
C TYR A 430 -10.04 8.51 10.62
N THR A 431 -11.08 7.77 11.03
CA THR A 431 -12.49 8.01 10.70
C THR A 431 -13.31 8.55 11.88
N ALA A 432 -12.66 9.34 12.75
CA ALA A 432 -13.31 9.86 13.95
C ALA A 432 -14.55 10.71 13.60
N GLN A 433 -15.57 10.68 14.47
CA GLN A 433 -16.83 11.39 14.27
C GLN A 433 -16.85 12.77 14.93
N ALA A 434 -15.70 13.22 15.43
CA ALA A 434 -15.49 14.51 16.09
C ALA A 434 -16.41 14.73 17.31
N THR A 435 -16.65 13.66 18.07
CA THR A 435 -17.48 13.66 19.28
C THR A 435 -16.67 14.08 20.52
N VAL A 436 -17.36 14.38 21.64
CA VAL A 436 -16.72 14.60 22.95
C VAL A 436 -15.85 13.39 23.33
N GLY A 437 -16.34 12.18 23.03
CA GLY A 437 -15.61 10.93 23.27
C GLY A 437 -14.31 10.83 22.46
N ASP A 438 -14.34 11.21 21.19
CA ASP A 438 -13.14 11.18 20.32
C ASP A 438 -12.08 12.19 20.79
N VAL A 439 -12.50 13.42 21.10
CA VAL A 439 -11.60 14.46 21.62
C VAL A 439 -10.98 14.01 22.95
N LYS A 440 -11.77 13.37 23.82
CA LYS A 440 -11.30 12.83 25.10
C LYS A 440 -10.27 11.71 24.91
N LYS A 441 -10.54 10.74 24.02
CA LYS A 441 -9.60 9.66 23.65
C LYS A 441 -8.26 10.20 23.17
N GLY A 442 -8.27 11.31 22.42
CA GLY A 442 -7.05 11.96 21.95
C GLY A 442 -6.00 12.19 23.04
N ILE A 443 -6.42 12.43 24.29
CA ILE A 443 -5.49 12.57 25.43
C ILE A 443 -5.46 11.32 26.31
N GLU A 444 -6.60 10.68 26.60
CA GLU A 444 -6.64 9.51 27.51
C GLU A 444 -5.83 8.33 26.97
N ASN A 445 -5.83 8.13 25.65
CA ASN A 445 -5.11 7.05 24.99
C ASN A 445 -3.70 7.48 24.53
N HIS A 446 -3.28 8.74 24.77
CA HIS A 446 -1.96 9.19 24.32
C HIS A 446 -0.86 8.51 25.15
N LYS A 447 -0.06 7.67 24.49
CA LYS A 447 0.79 6.69 25.18
C LYS A 447 2.04 7.28 25.85
N ASN A 448 2.45 8.48 25.43
CA ASN A 448 3.65 9.13 25.93
C ASN A 448 3.44 10.63 26.23
N LEU A 449 2.45 10.91 27.10
CA LEU A 449 2.08 12.27 27.55
C LEU A 449 3.22 13.02 28.26
N GLU A 450 4.17 12.29 28.83
CA GLU A 450 5.39 12.85 29.42
C GLU A 450 6.29 13.53 28.39
N SER A 451 6.13 13.18 27.10
CA SER A 451 6.91 13.75 26.00
C SER A 451 6.16 14.88 25.29
N SER A 452 4.88 14.69 24.99
CA SER A 452 4.00 15.67 24.35
C SER A 452 2.56 15.49 24.84
N ALA A 453 1.90 16.59 25.17
CA ALA A 453 0.50 16.62 25.63
C ALA A 453 -0.48 16.99 24.51
N THR A 454 -0.07 16.84 23.25
CA THR A 454 -0.86 17.23 22.08
C THR A 454 -1.11 16.02 21.17
N ALA A 455 -2.35 15.87 20.72
CA ALA A 455 -2.78 14.79 19.83
C ALA A 455 -3.43 15.32 18.55
N LEU A 456 -3.25 14.59 17.45
CA LEU A 456 -3.94 14.83 16.20
C LEU A 456 -5.27 14.07 16.17
N LEU A 457 -6.38 14.78 16.03
CA LEU A 457 -7.71 14.24 15.75
C LEU A 457 -7.93 14.27 14.24
N VAL A 458 -7.86 13.10 13.61
CA VAL A 458 -8.21 12.93 12.20
C VAL A 458 -9.67 12.48 12.13
N PHE A 459 -10.52 13.33 11.56
CA PHE A 459 -11.97 13.09 11.52
C PHE A 459 -12.55 13.13 10.11
N GLY A 460 -13.62 12.39 9.91
CA GLY A 460 -14.28 12.23 8.61
C GLY A 460 -14.65 10.78 8.33
N ASN A 461 -15.30 10.55 7.19
CA ASN A 461 -15.69 9.21 6.76
C ASN A 461 -14.67 8.71 5.73
N GLY A 462 -13.79 7.79 6.16
CA GLY A 462 -12.79 7.10 5.33
C GLY A 462 -13.34 5.81 4.68
N ASP A 463 -12.45 4.89 4.30
CA ASP A 463 -12.78 3.51 3.87
C ASP A 463 -13.75 3.43 2.68
N GLY A 464 -13.59 4.38 1.73
CA GLY A 464 -14.48 4.51 0.56
C GLY A 464 -15.57 5.58 0.69
N GLY A 465 -15.60 6.36 1.79
CA GLY A 465 -16.62 7.37 2.10
C GLY A 465 -16.28 8.85 1.85
N GLY A 466 -17.30 9.71 1.98
CA GLY A 466 -17.38 11.11 1.52
C GLY A 466 -16.76 12.24 2.39
N GLY A 467 -15.78 11.93 3.26
CA GLY A 467 -15.07 12.92 4.08
C GLY A 467 -15.85 13.44 5.30
N PRO A 468 -15.52 14.62 5.88
CA PRO A 468 -16.17 15.10 7.10
C PRO A 468 -17.52 15.76 6.80
N LEU A 469 -18.49 15.49 7.67
CA LEU A 469 -19.85 16.02 7.57
C LEU A 469 -19.97 17.37 8.30
N PRO A 470 -20.85 18.29 7.86
CA PRO A 470 -21.06 19.58 8.54
C PRO A 470 -21.37 19.44 10.04
N LYS A 471 -22.09 18.37 10.43
CA LYS A 471 -22.38 18.06 11.85
C LYS A 471 -21.12 17.91 12.71
N MET A 472 -20.03 17.35 12.14
CA MET A 472 -18.78 17.10 12.87
C MET A 472 -18.12 18.43 13.24
N LEU A 473 -18.13 19.40 12.32
CA LEU A 473 -17.62 20.75 12.56
C LEU A 473 -18.48 21.48 13.61
N GLU A 474 -19.79 21.34 13.53
CA GLU A 474 -20.73 21.91 14.50
C GLU A 474 -20.57 21.30 15.90
N ASN A 475 -20.22 20.02 16.00
CA ASN A 475 -19.85 19.39 17.27
C ASN A 475 -18.55 19.98 17.83
N LEU A 476 -17.48 20.08 17.03
CA LEU A 476 -16.20 20.65 17.49
C LEU A 476 -16.37 22.08 18.02
N ARG A 477 -17.18 22.92 17.36
CA ARG A 477 -17.49 24.29 17.82
C ARG A 477 -18.13 24.30 19.22
N ARG A 478 -19.05 23.38 19.48
CA ARG A 478 -19.72 23.24 20.79
C ARG A 478 -18.76 22.72 21.84
N ILE A 479 -17.94 21.72 21.50
CA ILE A 479 -16.90 21.19 22.41
C ILE A 479 -15.93 22.32 22.80
N ARG A 480 -15.43 23.09 21.83
CA ARG A 480 -14.59 24.25 22.08
C ARG A 480 -15.28 25.27 23.00
N ALA A 481 -16.54 25.60 22.72
CA ALA A 481 -17.31 26.50 23.57
C ALA A 481 -17.42 26.05 25.03
N VAL A 482 -17.66 24.76 25.29
CA VAL A 482 -17.64 24.23 26.66
C VAL A 482 -16.25 24.39 27.28
N THR A 483 -15.18 24.05 26.54
CA THR A 483 -13.80 24.09 27.08
C THR A 483 -13.34 25.51 27.45
N ASN A 484 -13.92 26.54 26.82
CA ASN A 484 -13.65 27.94 27.17
C ASN A 484 -14.14 28.30 28.58
N ASN A 485 -15.15 27.59 29.10
CA ASN A 485 -15.76 27.87 30.41
C ASN A 485 -15.48 26.76 31.44
N HIS A 486 -15.19 25.54 30.98
CA HIS A 486 -15.02 24.36 31.82
C HIS A 486 -13.74 23.60 31.48
N ARG A 487 -12.85 23.43 32.48
CA ARG A 487 -11.58 22.70 32.33
C ARG A 487 -11.70 21.17 32.38
N GLU A 488 -12.92 20.68 32.61
CA GLU A 488 -13.21 19.23 32.71
C GLU A 488 -13.18 18.52 31.35
N LEU A 489 -13.30 19.28 30.25
CA LEU A 489 -13.10 18.79 28.89
C LEU A 489 -11.74 19.19 28.33
N VAL A 490 -11.23 18.37 27.41
CA VAL A 490 -9.98 18.62 26.70
C VAL A 490 -10.19 19.72 25.65
N SER A 491 -9.31 20.72 25.62
CA SER A 491 -9.36 21.78 24.61
C SER A 491 -9.06 21.22 23.21
N VAL A 492 -9.93 21.56 22.26
CA VAL A 492 -9.79 21.21 20.84
C VAL A 492 -9.81 22.48 19.98
N ASN A 493 -8.93 22.55 18.98
CA ASN A 493 -8.92 23.59 17.95
C ASN A 493 -8.70 22.94 16.58
N MET A 494 -9.13 23.62 15.52
CA MET A 494 -8.81 23.21 14.15
C MET A 494 -7.39 23.68 13.83
N GLY A 495 -6.50 22.76 13.47
CA GLY A 495 -5.14 23.12 13.06
C GLY A 495 -5.14 23.74 11.66
N HIS A 496 -4.20 24.66 11.34
CA HIS A 496 -4.11 25.17 9.97
C HIS A 496 -3.44 24.17 9.03
N SER A 497 -2.53 23.31 9.51
CA SER A 497 -2.04 22.14 8.76
C SER A 497 -1.48 20.99 9.60
N VAL A 498 -1.36 19.82 8.96
CA VAL A 498 -0.63 18.67 9.52
C VAL A 498 0.85 19.00 9.71
N ASP A 499 1.44 19.72 8.76
CA ASP A 499 2.87 20.07 8.81
C ASP A 499 3.15 21.01 10.01
N GLU A 500 2.26 21.96 10.29
CA GLU A 500 2.33 22.82 11.49
C GLU A 500 2.20 22.01 12.79
N PHE A 501 1.31 21.01 12.83
CA PHE A 501 1.22 20.11 13.99
C PHE A 501 2.56 19.42 14.25
N PHE A 502 3.23 18.92 13.21
CA PHE A 502 4.55 18.29 13.36
C PHE A 502 5.67 19.30 13.66
N ASP A 503 5.66 20.50 13.08
CA ASP A 503 6.59 21.58 13.41
C ASP A 503 6.45 21.99 14.89
N MET A 504 5.22 22.06 15.41
CA MET A 504 4.92 22.28 16.82
C MET A 504 5.47 21.15 17.68
N LEU A 505 5.24 19.88 17.32
CA LEU A 505 5.80 18.75 18.03
C LEU A 505 7.34 18.81 18.06
N LEU A 506 8.00 19.10 16.93
CA LEU A 506 9.45 19.28 16.90
C LEU A 506 9.90 20.38 17.84
N SER A 507 9.28 21.56 17.80
CA SER A 507 9.70 22.69 18.63
C SER A 507 9.53 22.43 20.13
N THR A 508 8.39 21.87 20.54
CA THR A 508 8.06 21.59 21.95
C THR A 508 8.87 20.43 22.54
N THR A 509 9.28 19.48 21.70
CA THR A 509 10.08 18.31 22.09
C THR A 509 11.60 18.52 21.94
N SER A 510 12.05 19.77 21.76
CA SER A 510 13.48 20.10 21.57
C SER A 510 14.09 19.40 20.35
N GLN A 511 13.43 19.56 19.19
CA GLN A 511 13.78 18.93 17.93
C GLN A 511 13.69 17.39 17.98
N GLY A 512 12.71 16.86 18.71
CA GLY A 512 12.49 15.42 18.87
C GLY A 512 13.38 14.74 19.93
N SER A 513 14.29 15.46 20.59
CA SER A 513 15.22 14.86 21.55
C SER A 513 14.56 14.31 22.82
N LYS A 514 13.34 14.76 23.13
CA LYS A 514 12.54 14.27 24.26
C LYS A 514 11.66 13.07 23.91
N LEU A 515 11.54 12.73 22.63
CA LEU A 515 10.67 11.65 22.17
C LEU A 515 11.38 10.29 22.29
N PRO A 516 10.62 9.20 22.51
CA PRO A 516 11.17 7.87 22.44
C PRO A 516 11.58 7.52 20.99
N ASN A 517 12.52 6.60 20.84
CA ASN A 517 12.97 6.10 19.55
C ASN A 517 12.46 4.68 19.31
N TRP A 518 11.95 4.40 18.12
CA TRP A 518 11.64 3.04 17.66
C TRP A 518 12.57 2.67 16.51
N HIS A 519 13.33 1.57 16.63
CA HIS A 519 14.29 1.13 15.63
C HIS A 519 13.75 -0.02 14.78
N GLY A 520 13.86 0.10 13.45
CA GLY A 520 13.51 -0.95 12.50
C GLY A 520 12.05 -0.96 12.07
N GLU A 521 11.52 -2.15 11.77
CA GLU A 521 10.14 -2.32 11.29
C GLU A 521 9.10 -1.94 12.35
N LEU A 522 7.96 -1.40 11.92
CA LEU A 522 6.76 -1.35 12.74
C LEU A 522 5.88 -2.53 12.33
N TYR A 523 6.09 -3.65 13.01
CA TYR A 523 5.38 -4.89 12.75
C TYR A 523 3.92 -4.79 13.20
N LEU A 524 2.98 -4.94 12.26
CA LEU A 524 1.55 -5.04 12.58
C LEU A 524 1.26 -6.46 13.06
N GLU A 525 0.75 -6.57 14.27
CA GLU A 525 0.42 -7.84 14.90
C GLU A 525 -0.95 -8.36 14.46
N PHE A 526 -1.33 -8.07 13.21
CA PHE A 526 -2.66 -8.29 12.66
C PHE A 526 -2.59 -8.43 11.13
N HIS A 527 -3.64 -8.95 10.48
CA HIS A 527 -3.72 -9.09 9.03
C HIS A 527 -2.56 -9.89 8.38
N ARG A 528 -1.99 -10.89 9.07
CA ARG A 528 -0.80 -11.63 8.61
C ARG A 528 -1.07 -12.56 7.42
N GLY A 529 -2.33 -12.89 7.18
CA GLY A 529 -2.73 -13.75 6.06
C GLY A 529 -2.56 -13.08 4.70
N THR A 530 -2.52 -11.74 4.69
CA THR A 530 -2.31 -10.90 3.49
C THR A 530 -1.01 -11.18 2.74
N TYR A 531 0.02 -11.73 3.41
CA TYR A 531 1.27 -12.11 2.75
C TYR A 531 1.10 -13.27 1.75
N THR A 532 -0.02 -14.02 1.84
CA THR A 532 -0.27 -15.22 1.03
C THR A 532 -1.54 -15.16 0.19
N SER A 533 -2.63 -14.54 0.68
CA SER A 533 -3.91 -14.42 -0.06
C SER A 533 -3.71 -13.89 -1.49
N HIS A 534 -4.39 -14.37 -2.51
CA HIS A 534 -4.20 -13.95 -3.91
C HIS A 534 -2.75 -14.08 -4.41
N GLY A 535 -2.26 -15.32 -4.46
CA GLY A 535 -0.91 -15.64 -4.93
C GLY A 535 -0.61 -15.17 -6.35
N SER A 536 -1.63 -15.06 -7.22
CA SER A 536 -1.51 -14.53 -8.59
C SER A 536 -1.12 -13.05 -8.61
N ILE A 537 -1.72 -12.23 -7.73
CA ILE A 537 -1.47 -10.80 -7.61
C ILE A 537 -0.04 -10.53 -7.11
N LYS A 538 0.39 -11.28 -6.08
CA LYS A 538 1.77 -11.20 -5.56
C LYS A 538 2.81 -11.52 -6.63
N LYS A 539 2.53 -12.55 -7.44
CA LYS A 539 3.36 -12.95 -8.57
C LYS A 539 3.37 -11.88 -9.67
N GLY A 540 2.20 -11.37 -10.04
CA GLY A 540 2.03 -10.27 -10.99
C GLY A 540 2.86 -9.05 -10.60
N ASN A 541 2.82 -8.66 -9.32
CA ASN A 541 3.62 -7.55 -8.80
C ASN A 541 5.12 -7.80 -8.99
N ARG A 542 5.67 -8.87 -8.41
CA ARG A 542 7.13 -9.10 -8.41
C ARG A 542 7.69 -9.27 -9.82
N HIS A 543 6.97 -9.98 -10.68
CA HIS A 543 7.39 -10.18 -12.06
C HIS A 543 7.34 -8.86 -12.85
N SER A 544 6.36 -8.00 -12.59
CA SER A 544 6.29 -6.68 -13.20
C SER A 544 7.41 -5.78 -12.72
N GLU A 545 7.75 -5.76 -11.43
CA GLU A 545 8.87 -4.98 -10.89
C GLU A 545 10.20 -5.36 -11.55
N ILE A 546 10.48 -6.66 -11.65
CA ILE A 546 11.71 -7.17 -12.29
C ILE A 546 11.71 -6.85 -13.78
N LEU A 547 10.58 -7.05 -14.47
CA LEU A 547 10.44 -6.70 -15.88
C LEU A 547 10.69 -5.21 -16.12
N MET A 548 10.14 -4.34 -15.29
CA MET A 548 10.30 -2.89 -15.42
C MET A 548 11.74 -2.45 -15.16
N ARG A 549 12.43 -3.02 -14.16
CA ARG A 549 13.87 -2.82 -13.94
C ARG A 549 14.68 -3.17 -15.19
N ASP A 550 14.41 -4.34 -15.77
CA ASP A 550 15.13 -4.86 -16.93
C ASP A 550 14.87 -4.02 -18.19
N ILE A 551 13.63 -3.58 -18.40
CA ILE A 551 13.25 -2.64 -19.47
C ILE A 551 14.01 -1.33 -19.32
N GLU A 552 14.00 -0.72 -18.14
CA GLU A 552 14.64 0.58 -17.94
C GLU A 552 16.14 0.50 -18.14
N GLN A 553 16.79 -0.55 -17.67
CA GLN A 553 18.20 -0.79 -17.89
C GLN A 553 18.50 -0.92 -19.39
N LEU A 554 17.83 -1.83 -20.09
CA LEU A 554 18.10 -2.10 -21.51
C LEU A 554 17.72 -0.91 -22.40
N ALA A 555 16.59 -0.25 -22.15
CA ALA A 555 16.18 0.95 -22.88
C ALA A 555 17.14 2.12 -22.63
N THR A 556 17.68 2.26 -21.42
CA THR A 556 18.73 3.24 -21.11
C THR A 556 19.97 2.94 -21.94
N LEU A 557 20.46 1.71 -21.93
CA LEU A 557 21.64 1.31 -22.70
C LEU A 557 21.43 1.49 -24.21
N ALA A 558 20.28 1.09 -24.75
CA ALA A 558 19.93 1.31 -26.16
C ALA A 558 19.95 2.80 -26.53
N SER A 559 19.37 3.65 -25.68
CA SER A 559 19.35 5.11 -25.89
C SER A 559 20.74 5.77 -25.81
N LEU A 560 21.68 5.16 -25.10
CA LEU A 560 23.05 5.67 -24.94
C LEU A 560 23.97 5.22 -26.08
N PHE A 561 23.90 3.94 -26.46
CA PHE A 561 24.79 3.38 -27.47
C PHE A 561 24.32 3.63 -28.90
N LYS A 562 23.01 3.71 -29.14
CA LYS A 562 22.41 3.92 -30.47
C LYS A 562 21.40 5.09 -30.46
N PRO A 563 21.81 6.32 -30.08
CA PRO A 563 20.89 7.46 -29.91
C PRO A 563 20.23 7.92 -31.22
N SER A 564 20.76 7.58 -32.39
CA SER A 564 20.13 7.85 -33.69
C SER A 564 18.98 6.90 -34.01
N ASP A 565 19.04 5.68 -33.47
CA ASP A 565 18.18 4.57 -33.85
C ASP A 565 17.15 4.24 -32.76
N TYR A 566 17.39 4.72 -31.53
CA TYR A 566 16.54 4.46 -30.38
C TYR A 566 16.33 5.70 -29.51
N LYS A 567 15.05 5.97 -29.22
CA LYS A 567 14.63 6.99 -28.26
C LYS A 567 14.06 6.30 -27.03
N TYR A 568 14.52 6.72 -25.84
CA TYR A 568 14.03 6.17 -24.58
C TYR A 568 12.49 6.32 -24.46
N PRO A 569 11.73 5.23 -24.32
CA PRO A 569 10.26 5.23 -24.39
C PRO A 569 9.63 5.62 -23.05
N ARG A 570 9.93 6.84 -22.58
CA ARG A 570 9.55 7.33 -21.25
C ARG A 570 8.04 7.24 -20.98
N THR A 571 7.21 7.63 -21.94
CA THR A 571 5.75 7.62 -21.77
C THR A 571 5.23 6.21 -21.49
N GLN A 572 5.63 5.24 -22.31
CA GLN A 572 5.19 3.85 -22.15
C GLN A 572 5.73 3.22 -20.87
N ILE A 573 6.97 3.54 -20.49
CA ILE A 573 7.57 3.07 -19.22
C ILE A 573 6.79 3.65 -18.03
N ASN A 574 6.46 4.94 -18.07
CA ASN A 574 5.69 5.59 -17.00
C ASN A 574 4.27 5.03 -16.92
N ASP A 575 3.59 4.83 -18.06
CA ASP A 575 2.24 4.24 -18.10
C ASP A 575 2.23 2.81 -17.49
N ASN A 576 3.28 2.01 -17.74
CA ASN A 576 3.40 0.70 -17.12
C ASN A 576 3.67 0.79 -15.62
N TRP A 577 4.57 1.69 -15.18
CA TRP A 577 4.82 1.91 -13.76
C TRP A 577 3.57 2.37 -13.04
N GLU A 578 2.78 3.29 -13.59
CA GLU A 578 1.53 3.76 -12.99
C GLU A 578 0.55 2.60 -12.70
N LYS A 579 0.44 1.63 -13.61
CA LYS A 579 -0.39 0.42 -13.42
C LYS A 579 0.17 -0.51 -12.35
N VAL A 580 1.48 -0.73 -12.34
CA VAL A 580 2.13 -1.52 -11.29
C VAL A 580 1.91 -0.88 -9.92
N LEU A 581 2.17 0.43 -9.79
CA LEU A 581 2.01 1.16 -8.54
C LEU A 581 0.55 1.25 -8.08
N LEU A 582 -0.40 1.30 -9.01
CA LEU A 582 -1.84 1.24 -8.72
C LEU A 582 -2.19 -0.10 -8.03
N ASN A 583 -1.73 -1.21 -8.60
CA ASN A 583 -1.97 -2.54 -8.03
C ASN A 583 -1.22 -2.80 -6.71
N GLN A 584 -0.36 -1.86 -6.27
CA GLN A 584 0.32 -1.90 -4.97
C GLN A 584 -0.47 -1.21 -3.84
N PHE A 585 -1.69 -0.75 -4.10
CA PHE A 585 -2.60 -0.25 -3.07
C PHE A 585 -2.76 -1.26 -1.92
N HIS A 586 -2.90 -0.75 -0.69
CA HIS A 586 -2.90 -1.57 0.53
C HIS A 586 -4.04 -2.58 0.64
N ASP A 587 -5.09 -2.50 -0.20
CA ASP A 587 -6.10 -3.58 -0.28
C ASP A 587 -5.96 -4.50 -1.50
N ILE A 588 -5.32 -4.03 -2.57
CA ILE A 588 -5.18 -4.80 -3.81
C ILE A 588 -4.01 -5.78 -3.68
N LEU A 589 -2.80 -5.28 -3.39
CA LEU A 589 -1.63 -6.16 -3.30
C LEU A 589 -1.73 -7.14 -2.13
N PRO A 590 -2.22 -6.75 -0.95
CA PRO A 590 -2.52 -7.65 0.16
C PRO A 590 -3.57 -8.72 -0.10
N GLY A 591 -4.35 -8.63 -1.18
CA GLY A 591 -5.35 -9.65 -1.49
C GLY A 591 -6.53 -9.55 -0.52
N SER A 592 -7.02 -8.33 -0.28
CA SER A 592 -8.11 -8.02 0.63
C SER A 592 -9.28 -7.21 0.01
N ALA A 593 -9.41 -7.18 -1.31
CA ALA A 593 -10.56 -6.64 -2.05
C ALA A 593 -11.47 -7.73 -2.62
N ILE A 594 -12.68 -7.36 -3.10
CA ILE A 594 -13.61 -8.27 -3.76
C ILE A 594 -13.05 -8.83 -5.08
N GLY A 595 -13.55 -9.99 -5.53
CA GLY A 595 -13.08 -10.68 -6.74
C GLY A 595 -12.96 -9.80 -7.99
N MET A 596 -13.93 -8.91 -8.22
CA MET A 596 -13.94 -7.98 -9.36
C MET A 596 -12.70 -7.08 -9.42
N ALA A 597 -12.13 -6.71 -8.28
CA ALA A 597 -10.94 -5.87 -8.23
C ALA A 597 -9.69 -6.63 -8.69
N TYR A 598 -9.64 -7.95 -8.48
CA TYR A 598 -8.53 -8.77 -8.96
C TYR A 598 -8.61 -9.10 -10.43
N ASP A 599 -9.82 -9.29 -10.96
CA ASP A 599 -10.02 -9.41 -12.41
C ASP A 599 -9.38 -8.21 -13.13
N GLU A 600 -9.66 -6.99 -12.66
CA GLU A 600 -9.06 -5.76 -13.20
C GLU A 600 -7.54 -5.67 -12.93
N ALA A 601 -7.08 -6.03 -11.73
CA ALA A 601 -5.65 -6.01 -11.41
C ALA A 601 -4.85 -6.98 -12.30
N GLU A 602 -5.38 -8.18 -12.57
CA GLU A 602 -4.79 -9.16 -13.47
C GLU A 602 -4.78 -8.68 -14.92
N GLU A 603 -5.83 -7.99 -15.38
CA GLU A 603 -5.84 -7.32 -16.69
C GLU A 603 -4.71 -6.28 -16.79
N TYR A 604 -4.53 -5.42 -15.78
CA TYR A 604 -3.43 -4.45 -15.77
C TYR A 604 -2.05 -5.09 -15.78
N TYR A 605 -1.84 -6.18 -15.02
CA TYR A 605 -0.59 -6.93 -15.11
C TYR A 605 -0.38 -7.52 -16.52
N ALA A 606 -1.42 -8.10 -17.13
CA ALA A 606 -1.34 -8.63 -18.49
C ALA A 606 -0.99 -7.54 -19.52
N GLU A 607 -1.53 -6.32 -19.38
CA GLU A 607 -1.16 -5.17 -20.18
C GLU A 607 0.29 -4.75 -19.99
N VAL A 608 0.79 -4.71 -18.74
CA VAL A 608 2.18 -4.42 -18.42
C VAL A 608 3.11 -5.47 -19.04
N PHE A 609 2.79 -6.76 -18.95
CA PHE A 609 3.59 -7.82 -19.58
C PHE A 609 3.60 -7.70 -21.11
N LYS A 610 2.47 -7.40 -21.73
CA LYS A 610 2.35 -7.21 -23.18
C LYS A 610 3.17 -6.00 -23.65
N SER A 611 3.00 -4.85 -23.00
CA SER A 611 3.75 -3.62 -23.26
C SER A 611 5.24 -3.84 -23.04
N GLY A 612 5.61 -4.45 -21.91
CA GLY A 612 7.00 -4.70 -21.53
C GLY A 612 7.73 -5.63 -22.49
N LYS A 613 7.07 -6.68 -23.01
CA LYS A 613 7.65 -7.54 -24.05
C LYS A 613 8.00 -6.76 -25.33
N ILE A 614 7.15 -5.81 -25.74
CA ILE A 614 7.41 -4.95 -26.90
C ILE A 614 8.62 -4.05 -26.61
N LEU A 615 8.65 -3.38 -25.45
CA LEU A 615 9.74 -2.49 -25.07
C LEU A 615 11.09 -3.22 -24.98
N LEU A 616 11.11 -4.44 -24.44
CA LEU A 616 12.30 -5.30 -24.41
C LEU A 616 12.78 -5.64 -25.83
N GLU A 617 11.88 -6.13 -26.69
CA GLU A 617 12.28 -6.50 -28.06
C GLU A 617 12.74 -5.28 -28.86
N ASP A 618 12.15 -4.10 -28.66
CA ASP A 618 12.61 -2.89 -29.33
C ASP A 618 14.00 -2.45 -28.85
N ALA A 619 14.30 -2.55 -27.56
CA ALA A 619 15.66 -2.33 -27.05
C ALA A 619 16.64 -3.40 -27.61
N PHE A 620 16.25 -4.67 -27.63
CA PHE A 620 17.09 -5.76 -28.13
C PHE A 620 17.37 -5.67 -29.63
N LYS A 621 16.39 -5.29 -30.47
CA LYS A 621 16.60 -5.09 -31.92
C LYS A 621 17.71 -4.09 -32.21
N VAL A 622 17.85 -3.09 -31.36
CA VAL A 622 18.87 -2.04 -31.50
C VAL A 622 20.21 -2.46 -30.88
N LEU A 623 20.19 -3.06 -29.69
CA LEU A 623 21.40 -3.50 -28.99
C LEU A 623 22.07 -4.73 -29.63
N PHE A 624 21.28 -5.62 -30.23
CA PHE A 624 21.71 -6.84 -30.90
C PHE A 624 20.98 -6.98 -32.24
N PRO A 625 21.41 -6.24 -33.27
CA PRO A 625 20.80 -6.32 -34.60
C PRO A 625 20.79 -7.75 -35.13
N ASN A 626 19.72 -8.14 -35.83
CA ASN A 626 19.52 -9.49 -36.38
C ASN A 626 19.40 -10.63 -35.35
N SER A 627 19.21 -10.32 -34.07
CA SER A 627 18.91 -11.34 -33.05
C SER A 627 17.42 -11.50 -32.82
N VAL A 628 16.97 -12.73 -32.59
CA VAL A 628 15.58 -13.06 -32.22
C VAL A 628 15.55 -13.81 -30.89
N SER A 629 14.49 -13.61 -30.10
CA SER A 629 14.27 -14.39 -28.87
C SER A 629 14.10 -15.88 -29.19
N VAL A 630 14.74 -16.75 -28.40
CA VAL A 630 14.62 -18.21 -28.55
C VAL A 630 13.20 -18.71 -28.22
N ALA A 631 12.43 -17.93 -27.46
CA ALA A 631 11.03 -18.21 -27.16
C ALA A 631 10.05 -17.64 -28.21
N SER A 632 10.54 -16.93 -29.23
CA SER A 632 9.70 -16.33 -30.28
C SER A 632 9.25 -17.39 -31.30
N PRO A 633 8.03 -17.30 -31.86
CA PRO A 633 7.61 -18.08 -33.02
C PRO A 633 8.52 -17.90 -34.25
N GLU A 634 9.24 -16.77 -34.34
CA GLU A 634 10.20 -16.48 -35.40
C GLU A 634 11.48 -17.32 -35.28
N PHE A 635 11.77 -17.86 -34.10
CA PHE A 635 12.91 -18.75 -33.91
C PHE A 635 12.61 -20.11 -34.52
N ASN A 636 13.36 -20.49 -35.56
CA ASN A 636 13.27 -21.80 -36.17
C ASN A 636 14.37 -22.74 -35.63
N PRO A 637 14.05 -23.65 -34.70
CA PRO A 637 15.03 -24.58 -34.12
C PRO A 637 15.65 -25.55 -35.14
N ARG A 638 15.04 -25.73 -36.32
CA ARG A 638 15.56 -26.63 -37.36
C ARG A 638 16.73 -26.04 -38.14
N THR A 639 16.82 -24.70 -38.20
CA THR A 639 17.85 -23.97 -38.96
C THR A 639 18.79 -23.19 -38.04
N ALA A 640 18.47 -23.09 -36.75
CA ALA A 640 19.26 -22.36 -35.78
C ALA A 640 20.59 -23.08 -35.47
N ASN A 641 21.69 -22.34 -35.53
CA ASN A 641 22.97 -22.82 -35.04
C ASN A 641 23.06 -22.53 -33.53
N LEU A 642 23.17 -23.56 -32.69
CA LEU A 642 23.30 -23.36 -31.23
C LEU A 642 24.54 -22.54 -30.85
N CYS A 643 25.56 -22.44 -31.71
CA CYS A 643 26.72 -21.56 -31.47
C CYS A 643 26.37 -20.06 -31.49
N ASN A 644 25.20 -19.71 -32.02
CA ASN A 644 24.71 -18.33 -32.13
C ASN A 644 23.67 -18.03 -31.04
N ILE A 645 23.45 -18.94 -30.09
CA ILE A 645 22.63 -18.65 -28.92
C ILE A 645 23.47 -17.97 -27.85
N PHE A 646 22.95 -16.89 -27.30
CA PHE A 646 23.54 -16.17 -26.18
C PHE A 646 22.47 -15.75 -25.18
N ALA A 647 22.90 -15.42 -23.97
CA ALA A 647 22.04 -14.94 -22.90
C ALA A 647 22.38 -13.49 -22.58
N VAL A 648 21.37 -12.65 -22.37
CA VAL A 648 21.56 -11.30 -21.83
C VAL A 648 21.24 -11.34 -20.35
N ASN A 649 22.21 -10.93 -19.53
CA ASN A 649 22.07 -10.83 -18.08
C ASN A 649 21.82 -9.36 -17.70
N THR A 650 20.63 -9.11 -17.16
CA THR A 650 20.20 -7.79 -16.67
C THR A 650 20.61 -7.54 -15.23
N THR A 651 21.08 -8.57 -14.51
CA THR A 651 21.63 -8.42 -13.16
C THR A 651 23.07 -7.91 -13.20
N PHE A 652 23.51 -7.29 -12.11
CA PHE A 652 24.88 -6.77 -11.98
C PHE A 652 25.85 -7.80 -11.40
N PHE A 653 25.37 -9.02 -11.13
CA PHE A 653 26.18 -10.11 -10.60
C PHE A 653 26.63 -11.05 -11.72
N PRO A 654 27.89 -11.51 -11.69
CA PRO A 654 28.30 -12.61 -12.54
C PRO A 654 27.57 -13.89 -12.12
N ARG A 655 27.01 -14.60 -13.11
CA ARG A 655 26.17 -15.79 -12.88
C ARG A 655 26.49 -16.91 -13.85
N ARG A 656 26.19 -18.14 -13.43
CA ARG A 656 26.17 -19.34 -14.27
C ARG A 656 24.82 -20.00 -14.12
N GLU A 657 24.25 -20.48 -15.21
CA GLU A 657 22.92 -21.06 -15.20
C GLU A 657 22.77 -22.15 -16.24
N ILE A 658 22.03 -23.19 -15.90
CA ILE A 658 21.61 -24.22 -16.84
C ILE A 658 20.28 -23.78 -17.44
N VAL A 659 20.31 -23.43 -18.72
CA VAL A 659 19.12 -22.97 -19.44
C VAL A 659 18.61 -24.05 -20.38
N LYS A 660 17.29 -24.02 -20.60
CA LYS A 660 16.59 -24.93 -21.48
C LYS A 660 16.49 -24.31 -22.88
N VAL A 661 16.91 -25.04 -23.91
CA VAL A 661 16.82 -24.62 -25.33
C VAL A 661 16.04 -25.66 -26.14
N PRO A 662 15.15 -25.26 -27.06
CA PRO A 662 14.41 -26.20 -27.90
C PRO A 662 15.33 -26.88 -28.95
N VAL A 663 15.12 -28.18 -29.20
CA VAL A 663 15.91 -29.01 -30.12
C VAL A 663 14.97 -29.78 -31.06
N VAL A 664 15.24 -29.76 -32.38
CA VAL A 664 14.47 -30.53 -33.39
C VAL A 664 15.39 -31.16 -34.44
N GLY A 665 15.51 -32.50 -34.45
CA GLY A 665 16.21 -33.28 -35.51
C GLY A 665 17.22 -34.33 -35.02
N SER A 666 17.87 -35.05 -35.95
CA SER A 666 18.99 -35.96 -35.66
C SER A 666 20.25 -35.14 -35.38
N VAL A 667 20.56 -35.02 -34.10
CA VAL A 667 21.64 -34.23 -33.53
C VAL A 667 23.01 -34.90 -33.77
N ARG A 668 23.48 -34.99 -35.03
CA ARG A 668 24.84 -35.48 -35.34
C ARG A 668 25.92 -34.43 -35.08
N ASP A 669 25.63 -33.15 -35.33
CA ASP A 669 26.60 -32.05 -35.13
C ASP A 669 26.62 -31.47 -33.71
N LEU A 670 25.64 -31.80 -32.85
CA LEU A 670 25.56 -31.23 -31.49
C LEU A 670 26.04 -32.16 -30.36
N LYS A 671 26.54 -33.36 -30.68
CA LYS A 671 27.15 -34.26 -29.69
C LYS A 671 28.37 -33.69 -28.98
N ASN A 672 29.03 -32.70 -29.59
CA ASN A 672 30.12 -32.01 -28.92
C ASN A 672 29.55 -31.01 -27.92
N LYS A 673 28.62 -30.09 -28.27
CA LYS A 673 28.26 -28.95 -27.39
C LYS A 673 27.07 -29.10 -26.44
N LEU A 674 26.08 -29.95 -26.76
CA LEU A 674 24.95 -30.26 -25.88
C LEU A 674 25.33 -31.41 -24.95
N VAL A 675 25.36 -31.16 -23.64
CA VAL A 675 25.77 -32.18 -22.66
C VAL A 675 24.56 -33.02 -22.19
N GLN A 676 23.32 -32.53 -22.35
CA GLN A 676 22.11 -33.27 -21.96
C GLN A 676 20.89 -32.89 -22.80
N THR A 677 20.04 -33.86 -23.13
CA THR A 677 18.71 -33.68 -23.74
C THR A 677 17.60 -34.17 -22.80
N SER A 678 16.39 -33.61 -22.92
CA SER A 678 15.19 -34.10 -22.25
C SER A 678 14.84 -35.52 -22.70
N LYS A 679 14.07 -36.24 -21.87
CA LYS A 679 13.63 -37.62 -22.16
C LYS A 679 12.78 -37.75 -23.43
N ASP A 680 12.02 -36.71 -23.77
CA ASP A 680 11.22 -36.64 -25.00
C ASP A 680 11.99 -36.10 -26.21
N GLY A 681 13.26 -35.73 -26.03
CA GLY A 681 14.16 -35.24 -27.09
C GLY A 681 13.80 -33.86 -27.67
N LYS A 682 12.83 -33.15 -27.08
CA LYS A 682 12.39 -31.84 -27.57
C LYS A 682 13.25 -30.69 -27.06
N ASP A 683 13.96 -30.90 -25.96
CA ASP A 683 14.69 -29.85 -25.27
C ASP A 683 16.14 -30.28 -24.98
N GLY A 684 17.07 -29.34 -25.10
CA GLY A 684 18.46 -29.46 -24.69
C GLY A 684 18.74 -28.59 -23.48
N TYR A 685 19.69 -29.00 -22.65
CA TYR A 685 20.21 -28.19 -21.55
C TYR A 685 21.59 -27.67 -21.92
N VAL A 686 21.80 -26.36 -21.72
CA VAL A 686 23.06 -25.68 -22.02
C VAL A 686 23.47 -24.86 -20.81
N MET A 687 24.77 -24.85 -20.51
CA MET A 687 25.34 -24.01 -19.48
C MET A 687 25.71 -22.64 -20.08
N MET A 688 25.11 -21.58 -19.52
CA MET A 688 25.44 -20.19 -19.85
C MET A 688 26.27 -19.59 -18.72
N GLY A 689 27.34 -18.87 -19.06
CA GLY A 689 28.16 -18.16 -18.09
C GLY A 689 28.28 -16.69 -18.44
N CYS A 690 27.99 -15.81 -17.48
CA CYS A 690 28.26 -14.36 -17.56
C CYS A 690 29.43 -14.07 -16.61
N GLY A 691 30.63 -13.87 -17.17
CA GLY A 691 31.85 -13.70 -16.39
C GLY A 691 31.99 -12.30 -15.79
N PRO A 692 32.97 -12.06 -14.90
CA PRO A 692 33.26 -10.73 -14.35
C PRO A 692 33.64 -9.69 -15.41
N ALA A 693 34.17 -10.12 -16.56
CA ALA A 693 34.52 -9.27 -17.69
C ALA A 693 33.35 -9.02 -18.67
N THR A 694 32.34 -9.89 -18.67
CA THR A 694 31.21 -9.94 -19.61
C THR A 694 29.89 -10.07 -18.83
N THR A 695 29.70 -9.27 -17.76
CA THR A 695 28.56 -9.45 -16.84
C THR A 695 27.20 -9.27 -17.51
N SER A 696 27.14 -8.57 -18.66
CA SER A 696 25.90 -8.28 -19.38
C SER A 696 25.53 -9.30 -20.47
N VAL A 697 26.49 -10.07 -20.99
CA VAL A 697 26.25 -11.06 -22.06
C VAL A 697 26.92 -12.38 -21.72
N GLY A 698 26.11 -13.41 -21.52
CA GLY A 698 26.57 -14.77 -21.31
C GLY A 698 26.69 -15.54 -22.62
N LEU A 699 27.84 -16.18 -22.84
CA LEU A 699 28.07 -17.06 -24.00
C LEU A 699 28.01 -18.52 -23.57
N VAL A 700 27.72 -19.36 -24.57
CA VAL A 700 27.94 -20.81 -24.44
C VAL A 700 29.45 -21.05 -24.27
N ASN A 701 29.86 -21.49 -23.09
CA ASN A 701 31.25 -21.78 -22.71
C ASN A 701 32.21 -20.58 -22.67
N ASP A 702 31.77 -19.39 -22.22
CA ASP A 702 32.67 -18.24 -22.01
C ASP A 702 33.65 -18.51 -20.85
N LEU A 703 34.79 -19.14 -21.12
CA LEU A 703 36.09 -19.02 -20.45
C LEU A 703 37.13 -19.76 -21.32
N GLY A 704 38.23 -19.10 -21.68
CA GLY A 704 39.27 -19.61 -22.58
C GLY A 704 40.05 -20.85 -22.10
N GLY A 705 39.44 -22.04 -22.20
CA GLY A 705 40.06 -23.36 -22.00
C GLY A 705 39.31 -24.47 -22.77
N PRO A 706 39.96 -25.61 -23.10
CA PRO A 706 39.50 -26.51 -24.16
C PRO A 706 38.43 -27.51 -23.70
N SER A 707 37.49 -27.80 -24.60
CA SER A 707 36.65 -29.01 -24.65
C SER A 707 35.58 -29.20 -23.56
N LEU A 708 34.55 -29.95 -23.97
CA LEU A 708 33.28 -30.29 -23.31
C LEU A 708 33.40 -31.30 -22.17
N THR A 709 34.56 -31.34 -21.53
CA THR A 709 34.97 -32.42 -20.61
C THR A 709 34.90 -32.05 -19.13
N GLU A 710 34.51 -30.83 -18.75
CA GLU A 710 34.43 -30.42 -17.34
C GLU A 710 33.11 -29.72 -17.00
N VAL A 711 32.05 -30.52 -16.77
CA VAL A 711 30.86 -30.04 -16.05
C VAL A 711 31.28 -29.75 -14.60
N PRO A 712 31.07 -28.54 -14.04
CA PRO A 712 31.66 -28.17 -12.74
C PRO A 712 31.22 -29.06 -11.58
N LEU A 713 29.92 -29.39 -11.53
CA LEU A 713 29.31 -30.20 -10.47
C LEU A 713 28.31 -31.17 -11.10
N PRO A 714 28.74 -32.23 -11.82
CA PRO A 714 27.82 -33.13 -12.50
C PRO A 714 26.77 -33.68 -11.52
N VAL A 715 25.51 -33.64 -11.96
CA VAL A 715 24.36 -34.06 -11.16
C VAL A 715 23.88 -35.44 -11.59
N ALA A 716 23.32 -36.19 -10.64
CA ALA A 716 22.72 -37.49 -10.89
C ALA A 716 21.44 -37.67 -10.07
N VAL A 717 20.54 -38.50 -10.60
CA VAL A 717 19.41 -39.07 -9.84
C VAL A 717 19.64 -40.56 -9.64
N TYR A 718 19.62 -41.01 -8.38
CA TYR A 718 19.62 -42.43 -8.01
C TYR A 718 18.25 -42.82 -7.48
N THR A 719 17.75 -44.00 -7.87
CA THR A 719 16.47 -44.51 -7.37
C THR A 719 16.46 -46.03 -7.34
N ASN A 720 15.75 -46.61 -6.37
CA ASN A 720 15.41 -48.04 -6.35
C ASN A 720 14.17 -48.38 -7.20
N GLY A 721 13.53 -47.37 -7.81
CA GLY A 721 12.38 -47.50 -8.70
C GLY A 721 11.01 -47.44 -8.02
N SER A 722 10.94 -47.44 -6.68
CA SER A 722 9.68 -47.45 -5.94
C SER A 722 9.47 -46.19 -5.10
N ASP A 723 10.31 -46.00 -4.10
CA ASP A 723 10.04 -45.14 -2.95
C ASP A 723 11.26 -44.38 -2.47
N HIS A 724 12.42 -44.54 -3.12
CA HIS A 724 13.66 -43.88 -2.74
C HIS A 724 14.25 -43.14 -3.94
N PHE A 725 14.40 -41.82 -3.83
CA PHE A 725 14.93 -40.95 -4.88
C PHE A 725 15.96 -40.00 -4.30
N VAL A 726 17.15 -39.98 -4.90
CA VAL A 726 18.29 -39.18 -4.42
C VAL A 726 18.77 -38.28 -5.56
N LEU A 727 18.63 -36.96 -5.38
CA LEU A 727 19.24 -35.96 -6.25
C LEU A 727 20.58 -35.55 -5.64
N ARG A 728 21.68 -35.69 -6.37
CA ARG A 728 23.02 -35.49 -5.81
C ARG A 728 23.97 -34.85 -6.81
N ASN A 729 24.86 -34.00 -6.31
CA ASN A 729 26.15 -33.69 -6.93
C ASN A 729 27.27 -33.75 -5.88
N ALA A 730 28.45 -33.22 -6.21
CA ALA A 730 29.58 -33.17 -5.29
C ALA A 730 29.41 -32.13 -4.15
N SER A 731 28.41 -31.25 -4.20
CA SER A 731 28.15 -30.21 -3.20
C SER A 731 27.02 -30.57 -2.23
N VAL A 732 25.90 -31.09 -2.73
CA VAL A 732 24.67 -31.33 -1.95
C VAL A 732 23.95 -32.60 -2.40
N GLN A 733 23.14 -33.14 -1.50
CA GLN A 733 22.24 -34.26 -1.77
C GLN A 733 20.88 -34.03 -1.10
N LEU A 734 19.80 -34.35 -1.82
CA LEU A 734 18.44 -34.40 -1.29
C LEU A 734 17.86 -35.79 -1.53
N THR A 735 17.29 -36.38 -0.48
CA THR A 735 16.68 -37.71 -0.52
C THR A 735 15.18 -37.61 -0.26
N ILE A 736 14.38 -38.18 -1.14
CA ILE A 736 12.94 -38.37 -0.97
C ILE A 736 12.69 -39.85 -0.69
N SER A 737 12.08 -40.15 0.45
CA SER A 737 11.62 -41.49 0.80
C SER A 737 10.20 -41.43 1.37
N ASN A 738 9.36 -42.44 1.09
CA ASN A 738 7.97 -42.48 1.56
C ASN A 738 7.19 -41.17 1.26
N GLY A 739 7.40 -40.60 0.07
CA GLY A 739 6.73 -39.36 -0.32
C GLY A 739 7.16 -38.09 0.42
N ARG A 740 8.23 -38.14 1.24
CA ARG A 740 8.72 -37.03 2.07
C ARG A 740 10.22 -36.80 1.87
N ILE A 741 10.72 -35.60 2.15
CA ILE A 741 12.15 -35.32 2.16
C ILE A 741 12.73 -35.84 3.47
N THR A 742 13.55 -36.89 3.39
CA THR A 742 14.09 -37.59 4.58
C THR A 742 15.54 -37.24 4.89
N SER A 743 16.26 -36.62 3.95
CA SER A 743 17.64 -36.15 4.17
C SER A 743 17.94 -34.97 3.25
N LEU A 744 18.65 -33.99 3.80
CA LEU A 744 19.23 -32.84 3.09
C LEU A 744 20.68 -32.71 3.56
N LEU A 745 21.63 -33.13 2.73
CA LEU A 745 23.02 -33.31 3.11
C LEU A 745 23.93 -32.32 2.35
N ASP A 746 24.80 -31.61 3.08
CA ASP A 746 26.01 -31.02 2.48
C ASP A 746 27.05 -32.14 2.30
N VAL A 747 27.34 -32.48 1.05
CA VAL A 747 28.22 -33.59 0.70
C VAL A 747 29.69 -33.27 0.99
N GLN A 748 30.09 -32.00 0.88
CA GLN A 748 31.47 -31.58 1.10
C GLN A 748 31.84 -31.58 2.59
N GLN A 749 30.88 -31.17 3.43
CA GLN A 749 31.04 -31.15 4.89
C GLN A 749 30.63 -32.47 5.55
N GLY A 750 29.93 -33.35 4.83
CA GLY A 750 29.33 -34.55 5.41
C GLY A 750 28.28 -34.23 6.48
N ARG A 751 27.58 -33.09 6.34
CA ARG A 751 26.68 -32.55 7.36
C ARG A 751 25.22 -32.77 6.96
N GLU A 752 24.49 -33.53 7.76
CA GLU A 752 23.04 -33.67 7.65
C GLU A 752 22.36 -32.40 8.20
N LEU A 753 21.44 -31.84 7.41
CA LEU A 753 20.80 -30.56 7.68
C LEU A 753 19.37 -30.71 8.16
N LEU A 754 18.76 -31.90 8.08
CA LEU A 754 17.49 -32.19 8.76
C LEU A 754 17.73 -32.79 10.15
N MET A 755 16.82 -32.53 11.08
CA MET A 755 16.84 -33.19 12.39
C MET A 755 16.65 -34.70 12.24
N GLU A 756 17.34 -35.48 13.09
CA GLU A 756 17.20 -36.93 13.11
C GLU A 756 15.73 -37.35 13.32
N GLY A 757 15.23 -38.22 12.43
CA GLY A 757 13.83 -38.70 12.45
C GLY A 757 12.79 -37.71 11.93
N ALA A 758 13.15 -36.45 11.66
CA ALA A 758 12.25 -35.46 11.08
C ALA A 758 12.25 -35.54 9.55
N THR A 759 11.19 -35.04 8.91
CA THR A 759 11.09 -34.98 7.45
C THR A 759 10.62 -33.60 6.98
N GLY A 760 11.16 -33.11 5.87
CA GLY A 760 10.72 -31.89 5.21
C GLY A 760 9.73 -32.15 4.07
N GLY A 761 9.04 -31.11 3.62
CA GLY A 761 8.12 -31.19 2.49
C GLY A 761 6.86 -30.33 2.66
N LEU A 762 5.83 -30.66 1.88
CA LEU A 762 4.54 -29.97 1.94
C LEU A 762 3.77 -30.31 3.22
N ILE A 763 3.05 -29.33 3.74
CA ILE A 763 2.21 -29.44 4.93
C ILE A 763 0.96 -28.57 4.73
N ILE A 764 -0.18 -29.06 5.20
CA ILE A 764 -1.46 -28.34 5.15
C ILE A 764 -1.92 -27.99 6.57
N PHE A 765 -2.54 -26.83 6.71
CA PHE A 765 -3.17 -26.37 7.95
C PHE A 765 -4.62 -25.98 7.68
N GLU A 766 -5.49 -26.16 8.68
CA GLU A 766 -6.81 -25.52 8.68
C GLU A 766 -6.66 -24.02 8.98
N ASP A 767 -7.36 -23.18 8.23
CA ASP A 767 -7.29 -21.71 8.32
C ASP A 767 -8.68 -21.10 8.43
N ARG A 768 -9.07 -20.79 9.67
CA ARG A 768 -10.36 -20.20 10.03
C ARG A 768 -10.12 -19.08 11.04
N PRO A 769 -9.74 -17.88 10.59
CA PRO A 769 -9.40 -16.78 11.49
C PRO A 769 -10.63 -16.26 12.26
N ASN A 770 -10.40 -15.47 13.31
CA ASN A 770 -11.45 -15.00 14.22
C ASN A 770 -12.34 -13.89 13.65
N TYR A 771 -11.78 -13.01 12.82
CA TYR A 771 -12.43 -11.77 12.40
C TYR A 771 -12.50 -11.64 10.88
N TRP A 772 -11.35 -11.46 10.21
CA TRP A 772 -11.30 -11.14 8.78
C TRP A 772 -10.64 -12.28 8.00
N ASP A 773 -11.42 -12.97 7.17
CA ASP A 773 -10.98 -14.19 6.47
C ASP A 773 -9.73 -13.94 5.59
N ALA A 774 -9.81 -13.18 4.49
CA ALA A 774 -8.65 -12.94 3.63
C ALA A 774 -7.48 -12.17 4.27
N TRP A 775 -7.72 -11.43 5.36
CA TRP A 775 -6.69 -10.64 6.04
C TRP A 775 -5.91 -11.43 7.08
N ASP A 776 -6.60 -12.12 7.98
CA ASP A 776 -6.01 -12.68 9.19
C ASP A 776 -5.59 -14.12 9.01
N VAL A 777 -4.47 -14.49 9.63
CA VAL A 777 -4.20 -15.88 10.00
C VAL A 777 -3.90 -15.87 11.49
N GLU A 778 -4.45 -16.83 12.22
CA GLU A 778 -4.37 -16.87 13.68
C GLU A 778 -3.36 -17.89 14.18
N ILE A 779 -2.71 -17.64 15.32
CA ILE A 779 -1.59 -18.49 15.80
C ILE A 779 -1.99 -19.96 15.99
N HIS A 780 -3.24 -20.25 16.32
CA HIS A 780 -3.75 -21.60 16.54
C HIS A 780 -3.86 -22.44 15.26
N HIS A 781 -3.79 -21.84 14.05
CA HIS A 781 -3.73 -22.62 12.80
C HIS A 781 -2.57 -23.62 12.82
N LEU A 782 -1.46 -23.27 13.50
CA LEU A 782 -0.27 -24.11 13.63
C LEU A 782 -0.50 -25.40 14.41
N GLU A 783 -1.60 -25.51 15.17
CA GLU A 783 -1.95 -26.70 15.95
C GLU A 783 -2.58 -27.80 15.08
N MET A 784 -3.11 -27.44 13.91
CA MET A 784 -3.82 -28.34 12.98
C MET A 784 -2.97 -28.71 11.76
N ALA A 785 -1.69 -29.02 12.01
CA ALA A 785 -0.71 -29.31 10.97
C ALA A 785 -0.85 -30.76 10.46
N HIS A 786 -0.96 -30.95 9.15
CA HIS A 786 -1.01 -32.27 8.52
C HIS A 786 0.04 -32.40 7.41
N PRO A 787 1.13 -33.18 7.63
CA PRO A 787 2.13 -33.42 6.60
C PRO A 787 1.53 -34.10 5.37
N LEU A 788 1.92 -33.65 4.18
CA LEU A 788 1.50 -34.26 2.91
C LEU A 788 2.61 -35.13 2.34
N GLU A 789 2.21 -36.28 1.80
CA GLU A 789 3.09 -37.29 1.20
C GLU A 789 2.89 -37.35 -0.32
N PHE A 790 3.98 -37.35 -1.08
CA PHE A 790 3.94 -37.60 -2.51
C PHE A 790 3.58 -39.05 -2.81
N SER A 791 2.51 -39.23 -3.60
CA SER A 791 1.99 -40.55 -4.00
C SER A 791 2.71 -41.15 -5.20
N ASN A 792 3.25 -40.30 -6.08
CA ASN A 792 3.93 -40.72 -7.31
C ASN A 792 5.18 -39.86 -7.52
N VAL A 793 6.35 -40.47 -7.45
CA VAL A 793 7.63 -39.81 -7.70
C VAL A 793 8.30 -40.48 -8.90
N SER A 794 8.69 -39.68 -9.89
CA SER A 794 9.29 -40.20 -11.13
C SER A 794 10.46 -39.34 -11.59
N VAL A 795 11.47 -39.96 -12.19
CA VAL A 795 12.63 -39.24 -12.72
C VAL A 795 12.27 -38.57 -14.05
N VAL A 796 12.48 -37.25 -14.12
CA VAL A 796 12.26 -36.43 -15.32
C VAL A 796 13.57 -36.23 -16.09
N ALA A 797 14.68 -36.02 -15.37
CA ALA A 797 16.01 -35.84 -15.94
C ALA A 797 17.08 -36.50 -15.07
N HIS A 798 17.98 -37.28 -15.67
CA HIS A 798 19.02 -38.01 -14.94
C HIS A 798 20.32 -37.23 -14.73
N GLY A 799 20.59 -36.17 -15.49
CA GLY A 799 21.89 -35.49 -15.55
C GLY A 799 22.59 -35.68 -16.92
N PRO A 800 23.83 -35.16 -17.10
CA PRO A 800 24.73 -34.65 -16.06
C PRO A 800 24.63 -33.13 -15.79
N LEU A 801 23.81 -32.37 -16.52
CA LEU A 801 23.63 -30.92 -16.30
C LEU A 801 22.49 -30.58 -15.35
N ARG A 802 21.34 -31.25 -15.49
CA ARG A 802 20.17 -31.11 -14.64
C ARG A 802 19.63 -32.47 -14.26
N ALA A 803 19.53 -32.70 -12.95
CA ALA A 803 18.85 -33.83 -12.35
C ALA A 803 17.47 -33.35 -11.88
N SER A 804 16.40 -34.07 -12.19
CA SER A 804 15.08 -33.70 -11.70
C SER A 804 14.15 -34.89 -11.50
N VAL A 805 13.33 -34.76 -10.46
CA VAL A 805 12.23 -35.68 -10.16
C VAL A 805 10.92 -34.90 -10.14
N ARG A 806 9.84 -35.52 -10.61
CA ARG A 806 8.48 -35.02 -10.48
C ARG A 806 7.79 -35.81 -9.39
N ALA A 807 7.27 -35.10 -8.39
CA ALA A 807 6.56 -35.64 -7.25
C ALA A 807 5.10 -35.13 -7.28
N GLU A 808 4.14 -36.04 -7.25
CA GLU A 808 2.72 -35.75 -7.42
C GLU A 808 1.92 -36.25 -6.21
N LEU A 809 0.96 -35.44 -5.76
CA LEU A 809 -0.01 -35.84 -4.75
C LEU A 809 -1.40 -35.28 -5.07
N LYS A 810 -2.42 -36.01 -4.63
CA LYS A 810 -3.81 -35.59 -4.67
C LYS A 810 -4.30 -35.42 -3.25
N TYR A 811 -4.84 -34.24 -2.94
CA TYR A 811 -5.40 -33.94 -1.62
C TYR A 811 -6.81 -33.40 -1.82
N GLY A 812 -7.82 -34.13 -1.33
CA GLY A 812 -9.23 -33.84 -1.61
C GLY A 812 -9.50 -33.71 -3.11
N GLN A 813 -9.95 -32.51 -3.52
CA GLN A 813 -10.19 -32.15 -4.93
C GLN A 813 -8.98 -31.49 -5.62
N SER A 814 -7.93 -31.17 -4.87
CA SER A 814 -6.74 -30.51 -5.40
C SER A 814 -5.69 -31.49 -5.89
N THR A 815 -4.93 -31.08 -6.89
CA THR A 815 -3.75 -31.83 -7.37
C THR A 815 -2.52 -30.95 -7.31
N ILE A 816 -1.42 -31.50 -6.78
CA ILE A 816 -0.16 -30.79 -6.64
C ILE A 816 0.92 -31.60 -7.35
N SER A 817 1.60 -30.99 -8.30
CA SER A 817 2.76 -31.55 -9.00
C SER A 817 3.97 -30.65 -8.73
N VAL A 818 5.01 -31.20 -8.11
CA VAL A 818 6.25 -30.48 -7.82
C VAL A 818 7.38 -31.12 -8.59
N THR A 819 8.05 -30.35 -9.44
CA THR A 819 9.30 -30.77 -10.08
C THR A 819 10.47 -30.25 -9.25
N ILE A 820 11.22 -31.16 -8.65
CA ILE A 820 12.39 -30.85 -7.83
C ILE A 820 13.62 -31.05 -8.70
N SER A 821 14.43 -30.01 -8.86
CA SER A 821 15.59 -30.00 -9.74
C SER A 821 16.87 -29.57 -9.03
N LEU A 822 17.99 -30.14 -9.47
CA LEU A 822 19.34 -29.81 -9.07
C LEU A 822 20.16 -29.59 -10.34
N ASP A 823 20.79 -28.43 -10.43
CA ASP A 823 21.65 -28.06 -11.54
C ASP A 823 23.13 -28.28 -11.25
N ALA A 824 23.90 -28.50 -12.30
CA ALA A 824 25.33 -28.75 -12.25
C ALA A 824 26.20 -27.50 -12.03
N VAL A 825 25.62 -26.48 -11.39
CA VAL A 825 26.25 -25.21 -11.05
C VAL A 825 25.96 -24.87 -9.58
N PRO A 826 26.86 -24.15 -8.90
CA PRO A 826 26.55 -23.54 -7.61
C PRO A 826 25.49 -22.42 -7.77
N ALA A 827 24.87 -22.01 -6.65
CA ALA A 827 23.85 -20.97 -6.64
C ALA A 827 24.40 -19.60 -7.06
N THR A 828 25.66 -19.29 -6.71
CA THR A 828 26.35 -18.08 -7.18
C THR A 828 27.78 -18.40 -7.63
N THR A 829 28.45 -17.40 -8.20
CA THR A 829 29.88 -17.50 -8.58
C THR A 829 30.83 -17.29 -7.41
N LYS A 830 30.33 -17.06 -6.19
CA LYS A 830 31.15 -16.92 -4.98
C LYS A 830 31.87 -18.24 -4.69
N LEU A 831 33.12 -18.14 -4.22
CA LEU A 831 33.87 -19.30 -3.78
C LEU A 831 33.12 -20.04 -2.67
N ASN A 832 33.11 -21.38 -2.73
CA ASN A 832 32.41 -22.27 -1.80
C ASN A 832 30.87 -22.17 -1.80
N SER A 833 30.26 -21.44 -2.74
CA SER A 833 28.81 -21.46 -2.96
C SER A 833 28.31 -22.88 -3.20
N ARG A 834 27.17 -23.24 -2.60
CA ARG A 834 26.53 -24.56 -2.78
C ARG A 834 25.52 -24.51 -3.92
N SER A 835 25.23 -25.66 -4.52
CA SER A 835 24.05 -25.78 -5.37
C SER A 835 22.78 -25.69 -4.52
N MET A 836 21.70 -25.22 -5.14
CA MET A 836 20.37 -25.17 -4.53
C MET A 836 19.43 -26.17 -5.20
N PHE A 837 18.42 -26.62 -4.46
CA PHE A 837 17.32 -27.41 -5.00
C PHE A 837 16.17 -26.49 -5.36
N VAL A 838 15.75 -26.50 -6.62
CA VAL A 838 14.63 -25.68 -7.10
C VAL A 838 13.37 -26.54 -7.18
N PHE A 839 12.27 -26.02 -6.62
CA PHE A 839 10.97 -26.64 -6.57
C PHE A 839 10.02 -25.84 -7.46
N ASP A 840 9.62 -26.41 -8.60
CA ASP A 840 8.64 -25.83 -9.50
C ASP A 840 7.29 -26.52 -9.29
N ALA A 841 6.30 -25.79 -8.75
CA ALA A 841 4.98 -26.34 -8.47
C ALA A 841 3.95 -25.92 -9.52
N VAL A 842 3.13 -26.89 -9.92
CA VAL A 842 1.86 -26.69 -10.62
C VAL A 842 0.76 -27.25 -9.73
N VAL A 843 -0.18 -26.41 -9.31
CA VAL A 843 -1.22 -26.77 -8.35
C VAL A 843 -2.58 -26.42 -8.92
N ASP A 844 -3.49 -27.40 -9.09
CA ASP A 844 -4.92 -27.12 -9.25
C ASP A 844 -5.53 -27.09 -7.85
N TRP A 845 -5.75 -25.87 -7.34
CA TRP A 845 -6.17 -25.58 -5.98
C TRP A 845 -7.69 -25.47 -5.89
N ARG A 846 -8.29 -26.30 -5.04
CA ARG A 846 -9.75 -26.45 -4.86
C ARG A 846 -10.18 -26.52 -3.39
N GLN A 847 -9.27 -26.20 -2.47
CA GLN A 847 -9.55 -26.22 -1.04
C GLN A 847 -10.18 -24.90 -0.61
N ARG A 848 -10.87 -24.90 0.53
CA ARG A 848 -11.42 -23.70 1.18
C ARG A 848 -11.06 -23.76 2.66
N HIS A 849 -10.67 -22.62 3.22
CA HIS A 849 -10.22 -22.47 4.61
C HIS A 849 -9.06 -23.40 4.96
N GLU A 850 -8.13 -23.54 4.01
CA GLU A 850 -6.89 -24.29 4.23
C GLU A 850 -5.67 -23.47 3.77
N PHE A 851 -4.53 -23.80 4.36
CA PHE A 851 -3.27 -23.09 4.16
C PHE A 851 -2.14 -24.07 3.85
N LEU A 852 -1.70 -24.11 2.60
CA LEU A 852 -0.58 -24.93 2.12
C LEU A 852 0.75 -24.22 2.38
N LYS A 853 1.67 -24.91 3.04
CA LYS A 853 3.05 -24.45 3.29
C LYS A 853 4.07 -25.51 2.91
N PHE A 854 5.34 -25.10 2.84
CA PHE A 854 6.49 -26.01 2.77
C PHE A 854 7.37 -25.78 4.01
N GLU A 855 7.80 -26.86 4.65
CA GLU A 855 8.60 -26.80 5.88
C GLU A 855 9.86 -27.65 5.85
N LEU A 856 10.89 -27.16 6.55
CA LEU A 856 12.17 -27.83 6.78
C LEU A 856 12.50 -27.80 8.29
N PRO A 857 12.43 -28.96 8.99
CA PRO A 857 12.93 -29.09 10.35
C PRO A 857 14.45 -29.25 10.35
N LEU A 858 15.17 -28.13 10.50
CA LEU A 858 16.61 -28.05 10.29
C LEU A 858 17.41 -28.48 11.53
N ASN A 859 18.56 -29.12 11.32
CA ASN A 859 19.56 -29.38 12.36
C ASN A 859 20.51 -28.16 12.51
N LEU A 860 19.89 -27.01 12.80
CA LEU A 860 20.53 -25.71 13.01
C LEU A 860 19.87 -25.04 14.21
N HIS A 861 20.66 -24.26 14.95
CA HIS A 861 20.16 -23.54 16.11
C HIS A 861 20.56 -22.07 16.09
N SER A 862 19.57 -21.19 16.12
CA SER A 862 19.75 -19.73 16.22
C SER A 862 18.55 -19.11 16.92
N ASP A 863 18.77 -18.05 17.68
CA ASP A 863 17.72 -17.27 18.35
C ASP A 863 16.90 -16.42 17.38
N PHE A 864 17.38 -16.26 16.14
CA PHE A 864 16.71 -15.48 15.09
C PHE A 864 16.88 -16.12 13.70
N ALA A 865 15.92 -15.81 12.82
CA ALA A 865 16.01 -16.03 11.39
C ALA A 865 16.08 -14.68 10.67
N THR A 866 16.77 -14.65 9.52
CA THR A 866 17.01 -13.43 8.74
C THR A 866 16.13 -13.41 7.49
N TYR A 867 15.42 -12.31 7.27
CA TYR A 867 14.46 -12.15 6.18
C TYR A 867 14.85 -10.96 5.31
N GLU A 868 14.73 -11.08 3.98
CA GLU A 868 14.89 -9.93 3.09
C GLU A 868 13.78 -8.91 3.35
N MET A 869 14.13 -7.63 3.36
CA MET A 869 13.20 -6.52 3.19
C MET A 869 13.78 -5.50 2.19
N GLN A 870 13.07 -4.41 1.94
CA GLN A 870 13.46 -3.41 0.96
C GLN A 870 14.85 -2.85 1.28
N PHE A 871 15.80 -2.97 0.35
CA PHE A 871 17.17 -2.48 0.51
C PHE A 871 17.94 -3.02 1.74
N GLY A 872 17.61 -4.20 2.25
CA GLY A 872 18.32 -4.77 3.39
C GLY A 872 17.68 -6.05 3.92
N HIS A 873 17.88 -6.31 5.21
CA HIS A 873 17.33 -7.48 5.88
C HIS A 873 16.96 -7.18 7.33
N VAL A 874 16.06 -7.98 7.89
CA VAL A 874 15.64 -7.91 9.30
C VAL A 874 15.79 -9.28 9.94
N GLN A 875 16.19 -9.29 11.21
CA GLN A 875 16.24 -10.50 12.03
C GLN A 875 15.00 -10.56 12.90
N ARG A 876 14.28 -11.69 12.86
CA ARG A 876 13.12 -11.92 13.72
C ARG A 876 13.36 -13.15 14.61
N PRO A 877 12.90 -13.13 15.87
CA PRO A 877 13.13 -14.23 16.80
C PRO A 877 12.54 -15.55 16.31
N THR A 878 13.23 -16.66 16.60
CA THR A 878 12.72 -18.02 16.38
C THR A 878 12.00 -18.59 17.61
N HIS A 879 12.07 -17.90 18.74
CA HIS A 879 11.49 -18.30 20.02
C HIS A 879 10.26 -17.45 20.39
N LYS A 880 9.54 -17.86 21.43
CA LYS A 880 8.30 -17.21 21.91
C LYS A 880 8.45 -16.60 23.31
N ASN A 881 9.62 -16.03 23.61
CA ASN A 881 9.98 -15.59 24.97
C ASN A 881 9.14 -14.40 25.45
N THR A 882 8.83 -13.46 24.56
CA THR A 882 7.96 -12.32 24.86
C THR A 882 6.69 -12.35 24.03
N THR A 883 5.69 -11.57 24.43
CA THR A 883 4.45 -11.37 23.65
C THR A 883 4.74 -10.76 22.27
N TRP A 884 5.79 -9.95 22.14
CA TRP A 884 6.25 -9.40 20.86
C TRP A 884 6.86 -10.45 19.93
N ASP A 885 7.46 -11.50 20.49
CA ASP A 885 8.03 -12.61 19.72
C ASP A 885 6.91 -13.59 19.33
N ILE A 886 5.99 -13.87 20.25
CA ILE A 886 4.78 -14.69 19.99
C ILE A 886 4.00 -14.12 18.80
N ALA A 887 3.89 -12.79 18.71
CA ALA A 887 3.18 -12.13 17.63
C ALA A 887 3.80 -12.34 16.23
N LYS A 888 5.07 -12.76 16.13
CA LYS A 888 5.81 -12.94 14.86
C LYS A 888 5.81 -14.39 14.37
N PHE A 889 4.67 -15.08 14.49
CA PHE A 889 4.54 -16.47 14.04
C PHE A 889 4.37 -16.61 12.52
N GLU A 890 3.96 -15.55 11.83
CA GLU A 890 3.90 -15.42 10.37
C GLU A 890 4.41 -14.02 10.02
N VAL A 891 5.42 -13.94 9.15
CA VAL A 891 6.16 -12.69 8.90
C VAL A 891 6.39 -12.50 7.42
N CYS A 892 6.48 -11.24 6.99
CA CYS A 892 6.83 -10.93 5.60
C CYS A 892 8.34 -11.11 5.37
N GLY A 893 8.72 -11.98 4.45
CA GLY A 893 10.06 -12.03 3.85
C GLY A 893 9.94 -11.75 2.36
N HIS A 894 10.84 -10.94 1.80
CA HIS A 894 10.71 -10.53 0.41
C HIS A 894 11.16 -11.67 -0.54
N LYS A 895 12.44 -11.78 -0.92
CA LYS A 895 12.91 -12.89 -1.78
C LYS A 895 13.47 -14.09 -1.03
N TYR A 896 13.79 -13.97 0.27
CA TYR A 896 14.36 -15.08 1.04
C TYR A 896 14.05 -15.01 2.54
N ALA A 897 14.14 -16.18 3.17
CA ALA A 897 14.28 -16.36 4.62
C ALA A 897 15.45 -17.31 4.89
N ASP A 898 16.30 -16.99 5.86
CA ASP A 898 17.51 -17.73 6.21
C ASP A 898 17.52 -18.10 7.70
N LEU A 899 17.82 -19.36 7.99
CA LEU A 899 18.20 -19.80 9.32
C LEU A 899 19.67 -20.19 9.29
N SER A 900 20.51 -19.44 9.99
CA SER A 900 21.95 -19.68 10.07
C SER A 900 22.45 -19.62 11.51
N GLU A 901 23.43 -20.48 11.79
CA GLU A 901 24.23 -20.44 13.00
C GLU A 901 25.66 -20.00 12.64
N TYR A 902 26.59 -20.05 13.59
CA TYR A 902 27.99 -19.76 13.28
C TYR A 902 28.56 -20.77 12.26
N GLY A 903 28.94 -20.26 11.09
CA GLY A 903 29.67 -21.02 10.07
C GLY A 903 28.81 -21.83 9.09
N TYR A 904 27.48 -21.87 9.25
CA TYR A 904 26.61 -22.58 8.31
C TYR A 904 25.14 -22.10 8.38
N GLY A 905 24.40 -22.23 7.27
CA GLY A 905 22.95 -21.98 7.26
C GLY A 905 22.20 -22.63 6.11
N VAL A 906 20.87 -22.47 6.14
CA VAL A 906 19.97 -22.86 5.05
C VAL A 906 18.96 -21.75 4.82
N ALA A 907 18.86 -21.32 3.56
CA ALA A 907 17.88 -20.35 3.10
C ALA A 907 16.78 -21.00 2.25
N ILE A 908 15.57 -20.49 2.39
CA ILE A 908 14.49 -20.66 1.42
C ILE A 908 14.44 -19.39 0.56
N LEU A 909 14.58 -19.55 -0.75
CA LEU A 909 14.41 -18.48 -1.73
C LEU A 909 13.01 -18.57 -2.34
N SER A 910 12.40 -17.43 -2.64
CA SER A 910 11.03 -17.33 -3.13
C SER A 910 10.96 -16.58 -4.45
N GLU A 911 10.22 -17.13 -5.42
CA GLU A 911 9.93 -16.48 -6.69
C GLU A 911 8.81 -15.45 -6.54
N SER A 912 7.78 -15.69 -5.71
CA SER A 912 6.62 -14.80 -5.61
C SER A 912 5.85 -14.86 -4.29
N LYS A 913 6.32 -15.62 -3.30
CA LYS A 913 5.68 -15.79 -1.99
C LYS A 913 6.34 -14.87 -0.96
N TYR A 914 5.53 -14.22 -0.13
CA TYR A 914 6.01 -13.25 0.87
C TYR A 914 5.82 -13.72 2.31
N GLY A 915 4.94 -14.70 2.56
CA GLY A 915 4.73 -15.27 3.89
C GLY A 915 5.79 -16.30 4.27
N PHE A 916 6.43 -16.09 5.41
CA PHE A 916 7.41 -17.01 6.00
C PHE A 916 7.16 -17.18 7.50
N SER A 917 7.74 -18.24 8.06
CA SER A 917 7.75 -18.49 9.50
C SER A 917 9.01 -19.27 9.89
N CYS A 918 9.59 -18.96 11.05
CA CYS A 918 10.63 -19.79 11.64
C CYS A 918 10.37 -19.94 13.13
N LEU A 919 9.99 -21.15 13.57
CA LEU A 919 9.74 -21.47 14.97
C LEU A 919 10.73 -22.54 15.43
N GLY A 920 11.59 -22.17 16.37
CA GLY A 920 12.76 -22.94 16.75
C GLY A 920 13.67 -23.15 15.54
N ASN A 921 13.72 -24.39 15.08
CA ASN A 921 14.54 -24.83 13.95
C ASN A 921 13.71 -25.20 12.71
N ILE A 922 12.39 -24.95 12.71
CA ILE A 922 11.52 -25.25 11.58
C ILE A 922 11.37 -24.00 10.72
N LEU A 923 12.04 -23.98 9.56
CA LEU A 923 11.94 -22.91 8.58
C LEU A 923 10.80 -23.22 7.59
N ARG A 924 9.88 -22.28 7.37
CA ARG A 924 8.68 -22.45 6.55
C ARG A 924 8.47 -21.30 5.56
N ILE A 925 7.89 -21.64 4.42
CA ILE A 925 7.34 -20.70 3.44
C ILE A 925 5.87 -21.01 3.19
N SER A 926 5.06 -19.96 3.17
CA SER A 926 3.62 -19.99 2.93
C SER A 926 3.33 -19.98 1.43
N LEU A 927 2.62 -20.99 0.91
CA LEU A 927 2.50 -21.20 -0.54
C LEU A 927 1.14 -20.77 -1.11
N LEU A 928 0.04 -21.30 -0.57
CA LEU A 928 -1.32 -21.01 -1.01
C LEU A 928 -2.26 -20.98 0.18
N ARG A 929 -3.30 -20.17 0.07
CA ARG A 929 -4.31 -19.95 1.10
C ARG A 929 -5.67 -19.77 0.43
N SER A 930 -6.76 -20.26 1.03
CA SER A 930 -8.09 -20.16 0.41
C SER A 930 -9.16 -19.63 1.36
N ALA A 931 -9.06 -18.34 1.70
CA ALA A 931 -10.16 -17.62 2.30
C ALA A 931 -11.36 -17.54 1.33
N THR A 932 -12.51 -17.09 1.81
CA THR A 932 -13.77 -16.98 1.05
C THR A 932 -14.46 -15.63 1.18
N ALA A 933 -13.90 -14.73 1.98
CA ALA A 933 -14.34 -13.36 2.13
C ALA A 933 -13.12 -12.43 2.10
N PRO A 934 -13.10 -11.39 1.27
CA PRO A 934 -14.24 -10.82 0.51
C PRO A 934 -14.42 -11.40 -0.90
N ASP A 935 -13.51 -12.27 -1.35
CA ASP A 935 -13.65 -13.01 -2.60
C ASP A 935 -14.01 -14.47 -2.32
N ALA A 936 -15.18 -14.90 -2.80
CA ALA A 936 -15.67 -16.26 -2.66
C ALA A 936 -14.77 -17.26 -3.42
N GLU A 937 -14.04 -16.84 -4.44
CA GLU A 937 -13.20 -17.70 -5.28
C GLU A 937 -11.71 -17.42 -5.10
N GLN A 938 -11.30 -16.82 -3.97
CA GLN A 938 -9.90 -16.53 -3.68
C GLN A 938 -9.02 -17.78 -3.90
N ASP A 939 -7.99 -17.58 -4.73
CA ASP A 939 -6.98 -18.57 -5.11
C ASP A 939 -7.53 -19.90 -5.67
N GLN A 940 -8.80 -19.98 -6.09
CA GLN A 940 -9.31 -21.17 -6.78
C GLN A 940 -8.70 -21.28 -8.19
N GLY A 941 -8.32 -22.50 -8.59
CA GLY A 941 -7.82 -22.80 -9.93
C GLY A 941 -6.33 -23.11 -10.00
N GLU A 942 -5.72 -22.88 -11.17
CA GLU A 942 -4.34 -23.31 -11.45
C GLU A 942 -3.31 -22.27 -11.00
N HIS A 943 -2.36 -22.70 -10.17
CA HIS A 943 -1.23 -21.91 -9.71
C HIS A 943 0.08 -22.48 -10.22
N LYS A 944 1.01 -21.57 -10.56
CA LYS A 944 2.38 -21.90 -10.94
C LYS A 944 3.34 -21.01 -10.19
N PHE A 945 4.23 -21.57 -9.39
CA PHE A 945 5.21 -20.81 -8.62
C PHE A 945 6.41 -21.67 -8.28
N SER A 946 7.51 -21.01 -7.89
CA SER A 946 8.75 -21.69 -7.57
C SER A 946 9.35 -21.21 -6.24
N TRP A 947 10.06 -22.09 -5.56
CA TRP A 947 10.92 -21.75 -4.44
C TRP A 947 12.20 -22.59 -4.52
N ALA A 948 13.23 -22.17 -3.80
CA ALA A 948 14.47 -22.93 -3.74
C ALA A 948 14.94 -23.14 -2.30
N VAL A 949 15.60 -24.26 -2.05
CA VAL A 949 16.27 -24.57 -0.78
C VAL A 949 17.78 -24.52 -1.04
N MET A 950 18.45 -23.61 -0.33
CA MET A 950 19.86 -23.30 -0.54
C MET A 950 20.63 -23.43 0.78
N PRO A 951 21.37 -24.53 0.98
CA PRO A 951 22.41 -24.59 2.00
C PRO A 951 23.53 -23.59 1.68
N HIS A 952 24.18 -23.02 2.70
CA HIS A 952 25.33 -22.16 2.50
C HIS A 952 26.35 -22.29 3.64
N VAL A 953 27.59 -21.91 3.34
CA VAL A 953 28.71 -21.92 4.30
C VAL A 953 28.91 -20.51 4.84
N GLY A 954 29.18 -20.41 6.14
CA GLY A 954 29.30 -19.15 6.86
C GLY A 954 28.01 -18.75 7.57
N SER A 955 28.10 -17.70 8.37
CA SER A 955 26.91 -17.01 8.87
C SER A 955 26.16 -16.30 7.72
N PHE A 956 24.92 -15.85 7.94
CA PHE A 956 24.18 -15.06 6.93
C PHE A 956 25.00 -13.92 6.32
N LEU A 957 25.77 -13.19 7.13
CA LEU A 957 26.59 -12.06 6.68
C LEU A 957 27.78 -12.47 5.80
N GLU A 958 28.23 -13.72 5.91
CA GLU A 958 29.29 -14.32 5.10
C GLU A 958 28.73 -15.12 3.93
N SER A 959 27.40 -15.27 3.84
CA SER A 959 26.73 -16.05 2.82
C SER A 959 26.64 -15.32 1.47
N ASP A 960 26.09 -16.00 0.48
CA ASP A 960 25.71 -15.45 -0.82
C ASP A 960 24.19 -15.45 -1.03
N VAL A 961 23.41 -15.65 0.03
CA VAL A 961 21.94 -15.74 -0.02
C VAL A 961 21.30 -14.52 -0.72
N PRO A 962 21.65 -13.27 -0.40
CA PRO A 962 21.05 -12.12 -1.09
C PRO A 962 21.32 -12.11 -2.60
N MET A 963 22.54 -12.47 -3.03
CA MET A 963 22.88 -12.59 -4.45
C MET A 963 22.11 -13.73 -5.13
N ALA A 964 22.07 -14.91 -4.50
CA ALA A 964 21.34 -16.06 -5.03
C ALA A 964 19.85 -15.77 -5.20
N ALA A 965 19.23 -15.09 -4.23
CA ALA A 965 17.83 -14.68 -4.30
C ALA A 965 17.56 -13.72 -5.46
N TYR A 966 18.47 -12.76 -5.72
CA TYR A 966 18.40 -11.86 -6.88
C TYR A 966 18.47 -12.62 -8.21
N LEU A 967 19.42 -13.55 -8.32
CA LEU A 967 19.63 -14.36 -9.51
C LEU A 967 18.46 -15.32 -9.77
N PHE A 968 17.91 -15.92 -8.71
CA PHE A 968 16.74 -16.81 -8.77
C PHE A 968 15.50 -16.11 -9.33
N ASN A 969 15.30 -14.85 -8.95
CA ASN A 969 14.14 -14.06 -9.38
C ASN A 969 14.34 -13.39 -10.76
N SER A 970 15.57 -13.21 -11.22
CA SER A 970 15.87 -12.50 -12.47
C SER A 970 16.21 -13.48 -13.61
N PRO A 971 15.36 -13.64 -14.64
CA PRO A 971 15.61 -14.58 -15.72
C PRO A 971 16.73 -14.13 -16.68
N LEU A 972 17.39 -15.08 -17.34
CA LEU A 972 18.25 -14.81 -18.50
C LEU A 972 17.42 -14.66 -19.78
N TYR A 973 17.70 -13.63 -20.57
CA TYR A 973 17.06 -13.44 -21.88
C TYR A 973 17.85 -14.16 -22.98
N LEU A 974 17.35 -15.32 -23.41
CA LEU A 974 17.98 -16.12 -24.47
C LEU A 974 17.65 -15.58 -25.87
N ARG A 975 18.69 -15.34 -26.67
CA ARG A 975 18.58 -14.87 -28.04
C ARG A 975 19.41 -15.72 -28.99
N HIS A 976 19.01 -15.75 -30.24
CA HIS A 976 19.74 -16.37 -31.35
C HIS A 976 20.03 -15.33 -32.43
N GLY A 977 21.30 -15.19 -32.82
CA GLY A 977 21.72 -14.29 -33.89
C GLY A 977 23.15 -13.81 -33.72
N ASP A 978 23.48 -12.70 -34.38
CA ASP A 978 24.79 -12.08 -34.27
C ASP A 978 24.95 -11.37 -32.92
N ILE A 979 26.14 -11.49 -32.33
CA ILE A 979 26.43 -10.98 -30.98
C ILE A 979 27.16 -9.62 -31.01
N ALA A 980 27.24 -8.99 -32.17
CA ALA A 980 27.95 -7.72 -32.36
C ALA A 980 27.27 -6.57 -31.57
N SER A 981 27.67 -6.40 -30.32
CA SER A 981 27.14 -5.40 -29.39
C SER A 981 28.25 -4.85 -28.48
N GLU A 982 28.15 -3.58 -28.13
CA GLU A 982 29.02 -2.94 -27.14
C GLU A 982 28.96 -3.65 -25.77
N LEU A 983 27.83 -4.30 -25.45
CA LEU A 983 27.61 -5.08 -24.23
C LEU A 983 28.50 -6.33 -24.13
N VAL A 984 29.05 -6.81 -25.24
CA VAL A 984 30.00 -7.93 -25.26
C VAL A 984 31.40 -7.50 -24.84
N SER A 985 31.72 -6.20 -24.98
CA SER A 985 33.04 -5.66 -24.63
C SER A 985 33.21 -5.41 -23.12
N GLY A 986 32.12 -5.43 -22.35
CA GLY A 986 32.14 -5.34 -20.90
C GLY A 986 30.89 -4.69 -20.29
N ALA A 987 30.77 -4.78 -18.98
CA ALA A 987 29.66 -4.20 -18.21
C ALA A 987 29.64 -2.66 -18.37
N PRO A 988 28.53 -2.05 -18.80
CA PRO A 988 28.41 -0.58 -18.86
C PRO A 988 28.53 0.09 -17.50
N PHE A 989 28.05 -0.58 -16.45
CA PHE A 989 28.12 -0.14 -15.06
C PHE A 989 28.45 -1.32 -14.17
N ALA A 990 29.43 -1.16 -13.28
CA ALA A 990 29.86 -2.20 -12.35
C ALA A 990 30.27 -1.62 -11.00
N VAL A 991 30.04 -2.36 -9.93
CA VAL A 991 30.45 -2.00 -8.56
C VAL A 991 31.67 -2.83 -8.17
N HIS A 992 32.75 -2.16 -7.74
CA HIS A 992 33.98 -2.80 -7.29
C HIS A 992 34.35 -2.39 -5.87
N GLY A 993 35.15 -3.22 -5.20
CA GLY A 993 35.70 -2.92 -3.87
C GLY A 993 34.73 -3.12 -2.70
N ALA A 994 33.44 -3.36 -2.97
CA ALA A 994 32.41 -3.55 -1.97
C ALA A 994 31.40 -4.64 -2.42
N PRO A 995 31.61 -5.92 -2.05
CA PRO A 995 30.70 -7.02 -2.44
C PRO A 995 29.31 -6.94 -1.79
N ASN A 996 29.18 -6.12 -0.74
CA ASN A 996 27.96 -5.85 -0.01
C ASN A 996 27.15 -4.66 -0.58
N VAL A 997 27.64 -3.96 -1.62
CA VAL A 997 26.92 -2.85 -2.27
C VAL A 997 26.35 -3.32 -3.60
N PHE A 998 25.03 -3.26 -3.71
CA PHE A 998 24.28 -3.75 -4.86
C PHE A 998 23.87 -2.56 -5.72
N LEU A 999 24.07 -2.65 -7.03
CA LEU A 999 23.43 -1.75 -7.99
C LEU A 999 22.03 -2.29 -8.26
N GLU A 1000 21.00 -1.51 -7.98
CA GLU A 1000 19.60 -1.93 -8.13
C GLU A 1000 19.00 -1.44 -9.43
N THR A 1001 19.11 -0.14 -9.69
CA THR A 1001 18.39 0.53 -10.76
C THR A 1001 19.33 1.28 -11.66
N VAL A 1002 19.11 1.17 -12.98
CA VAL A 1002 19.72 2.00 -14.02
C VAL A 1002 18.59 2.49 -14.92
N LYS A 1003 18.34 3.80 -14.91
CA LYS A 1003 17.31 4.43 -15.75
C LYS A 1003 17.79 5.76 -16.34
N ARG A 1004 17.02 6.32 -17.27
CA ARG A 1004 17.16 7.73 -17.68
C ARG A 1004 16.57 8.66 -16.63
N GLY A 1005 17.14 9.85 -16.44
CA GLY A 1005 16.61 10.82 -15.48
C GLY A 1005 15.28 11.42 -15.91
N GLU A 1006 14.47 11.81 -14.93
CA GLU A 1006 13.17 12.41 -15.12
C GLU A 1006 13.25 13.86 -15.66
N ASP A 1007 14.41 14.52 -15.57
CA ASP A 1007 14.59 15.90 -16.06
C ASP A 1007 15.38 15.98 -17.38
N ASP A 1008 15.47 14.85 -18.09
CA ASP A 1008 16.09 14.81 -19.42
C ASP A 1008 15.39 15.76 -20.40
N THR A 1009 16.20 16.52 -21.12
CA THR A 1009 15.75 17.45 -22.18
C THR A 1009 16.37 17.04 -23.52
N LYS A 1010 16.09 17.79 -24.60
CA LYS A 1010 16.72 17.54 -25.91
C LYS A 1010 18.24 17.67 -25.87
N ASP A 1011 18.77 18.50 -24.98
CA ASP A 1011 20.20 18.83 -24.90
C ASP A 1011 20.91 18.17 -23.72
N ILE A 1012 20.15 17.75 -22.70
CA ILE A 1012 20.67 17.13 -21.48
C ILE A 1012 20.20 15.68 -21.42
N THR A 1013 21.18 14.79 -21.35
CA THR A 1013 20.99 13.35 -21.26
C THR A 1013 21.60 12.88 -19.95
N THR A 1014 20.80 12.28 -19.09
CA THR A 1014 21.23 11.81 -17.78
C THR A 1014 20.92 10.33 -17.56
N VAL A 1015 21.72 9.70 -16.70
CA VAL A 1015 21.53 8.32 -16.24
C VAL A 1015 21.48 8.35 -14.72
N VAL A 1016 20.44 7.74 -14.15
CA VAL A 1016 20.26 7.60 -12.72
C VAL A 1016 20.60 6.17 -12.33
N LEU A 1017 21.53 6.02 -11.39
CA LEU A 1017 21.95 4.74 -10.83
C LEU A 1017 21.60 4.72 -9.34
N ARG A 1018 20.87 3.71 -8.90
CA ARG A 1018 20.56 3.53 -7.48
C ARG A 1018 21.31 2.34 -6.91
N LEU A 1019 22.06 2.57 -5.85
CA LEU A 1019 22.88 1.57 -5.18
C LEU A 1019 22.47 1.49 -3.71
N TYR A 1020 22.60 0.32 -3.10
CA TYR A 1020 22.35 0.16 -1.67
C TYR A 1020 23.31 -0.83 -1.03
N GLU A 1021 23.56 -0.66 0.27
CA GLU A 1021 24.33 -1.61 1.06
C GLU A 1021 23.39 -2.69 1.64
N ALA A 1022 23.67 -3.97 1.39
CA ALA A 1022 22.70 -5.05 1.63
C ALA A 1022 22.89 -5.80 2.97
N PHE A 1023 24.03 -5.63 3.65
CA PHE A 1023 24.45 -6.47 4.77
C PHE A 1023 24.54 -5.75 6.13
N GLY A 1024 24.30 -4.43 6.18
CA GLY A 1024 24.30 -3.64 7.42
C GLY A 1024 25.69 -3.15 7.85
N GLY A 1025 26.63 -2.98 6.91
CA GLY A 1025 28.01 -2.56 7.18
C GLY A 1025 28.44 -1.28 6.47
N HIS A 1026 29.61 -0.74 6.84
CA HIS A 1026 30.26 0.32 6.05
C HIS A 1026 30.94 -0.27 4.80
N ALA A 1027 30.90 0.46 3.69
CA ALA A 1027 31.54 0.05 2.45
C ALA A 1027 32.18 1.22 1.70
N ARG A 1028 33.24 0.93 0.94
CA ARG A 1028 33.82 1.85 -0.04
C ARG A 1028 33.68 1.25 -1.42
N ALA A 1029 32.64 1.64 -2.12
CA ALA A 1029 32.35 1.17 -3.46
C ALA A 1029 33.00 2.07 -4.51
N ALA A 1030 33.53 1.46 -5.56
CA ALA A 1030 33.92 2.13 -6.79
C ALA A 1030 32.92 1.79 -7.89
N LEU A 1031 32.05 2.74 -8.23
CA LEU A 1031 31.16 2.65 -9.38
C LEU A 1031 31.99 2.89 -10.65
N ARG A 1032 32.23 1.84 -11.42
CA ARG A 1032 32.90 1.91 -12.72
C ARG A 1032 31.89 2.09 -13.83
N VAL A 1033 32.20 3.05 -14.70
CA VAL A 1033 31.47 3.34 -15.94
C VAL A 1033 32.30 2.82 -17.10
N GLY A 1034 31.70 2.00 -17.95
CA GLY A 1034 32.33 1.35 -19.09
C GLY A 1034 32.76 2.33 -20.19
N SER A 1035 33.73 1.91 -20.99
CA SER A 1035 34.15 2.66 -22.19
C SER A 1035 32.98 2.83 -23.17
N GLY A 1036 32.89 3.96 -23.85
CA GLY A 1036 31.76 4.32 -24.72
C GLY A 1036 30.73 5.25 -24.06
N ILE A 1037 30.71 5.33 -22.73
CA ILE A 1037 29.86 6.29 -22.00
C ILE A 1037 30.74 7.45 -21.53
N TYR A 1038 30.47 8.66 -22.04
CA TYR A 1038 31.21 9.86 -21.64
C TYR A 1038 30.47 10.58 -20.52
N VAL A 1039 30.99 10.49 -19.29
CA VAL A 1039 30.44 11.22 -18.15
C VAL A 1039 30.97 12.64 -18.15
N LYS A 1040 30.09 13.62 -18.36
CA LYS A 1040 30.42 15.05 -18.29
C LYS A 1040 30.49 15.52 -16.83
N LYS A 1041 29.51 15.10 -16.02
CA LYS A 1041 29.39 15.40 -14.58
C LYS A 1041 28.71 14.25 -13.87
N ALA A 1042 28.95 14.10 -12.57
CA ALA A 1042 28.28 13.15 -11.72
C ALA A 1042 27.83 13.83 -10.42
N PHE A 1043 26.64 13.50 -9.92
CA PHE A 1043 26.07 14.09 -8.72
C PHE A 1043 25.50 12.99 -7.82
N LEU A 1044 25.60 13.20 -6.51
CA LEU A 1044 24.74 12.49 -5.55
C LEU A 1044 23.41 13.24 -5.48
N THR A 1045 22.30 12.51 -5.62
CA THR A 1045 20.95 13.08 -5.56
C THR A 1045 20.14 12.44 -4.45
N ASN A 1046 19.05 13.09 -4.09
CA ASN A 1046 17.99 12.43 -3.32
C ASN A 1046 17.24 11.40 -4.20
N LEU A 1047 16.21 10.77 -3.67
CA LEU A 1047 15.42 9.75 -4.38
C LEU A 1047 14.57 10.35 -5.51
N LEU A 1048 14.24 11.64 -5.42
CA LEU A 1048 13.49 12.41 -6.43
C LEU A 1048 14.36 12.95 -7.57
N GLU A 1049 15.66 12.63 -7.53
CA GLU A 1049 16.69 13.02 -8.50
C GLU A 1049 17.12 14.50 -8.40
N ASP A 1050 16.77 15.19 -7.31
CA ASP A 1050 17.24 16.55 -7.02
C ASP A 1050 18.70 16.52 -6.57
N ASP A 1051 19.48 17.51 -7.02
CA ASP A 1051 20.88 17.63 -6.65
C ASP A 1051 21.01 18.01 -5.16
N LEU A 1052 21.66 17.16 -4.36
CA LEU A 1052 21.97 17.45 -2.97
C LEU A 1052 23.14 18.45 -2.93
N ASP A 1053 22.93 19.65 -2.40
CA ASP A 1053 23.92 20.73 -2.16
C ASP A 1053 25.25 20.56 -2.94
N ALA A 1054 25.14 20.66 -4.26
CA ALA A 1054 26.17 20.89 -5.29
C ALA A 1054 27.53 20.16 -5.19
N THR A 1055 27.66 19.01 -4.51
CA THR A 1055 28.93 18.28 -4.51
C THR A 1055 29.03 17.41 -5.75
N GLU A 1056 29.59 17.98 -6.81
CA GLU A 1056 29.97 17.22 -8.01
C GLU A 1056 30.95 16.09 -7.61
N LEU A 1057 30.55 14.85 -7.90
CA LEU A 1057 31.37 13.68 -7.63
C LEU A 1057 32.56 13.65 -8.60
N THR A 1058 33.74 13.39 -8.07
CA THR A 1058 34.95 13.30 -8.91
C THR A 1058 34.91 12.01 -9.73
N VAL A 1059 34.92 12.16 -11.06
CA VAL A 1059 35.08 11.04 -11.99
C VAL A 1059 36.57 10.86 -12.28
N SER A 1060 37.14 9.79 -11.72
CA SER A 1060 38.54 9.41 -11.96
C SER A 1060 38.67 8.46 -13.16
N GLU A 1061 39.88 8.29 -13.71
CA GLU A 1061 40.18 7.31 -14.77
C GLU A 1061 39.41 7.50 -16.10
N SER A 1062 38.88 8.70 -16.39
CA SER A 1062 38.17 8.97 -17.65
C SER A 1062 39.14 8.98 -18.84
N SER A 1063 38.91 8.12 -19.83
CA SER A 1063 39.75 8.03 -21.04
C SER A 1063 39.19 8.87 -22.19
N SER A 1064 39.99 9.06 -23.25
CA SER A 1064 39.48 9.67 -24.51
C SER A 1064 38.41 8.83 -25.22
N LYS A 1065 38.21 7.57 -24.79
CA LYS A 1065 37.15 6.66 -25.27
C LYS A 1065 35.95 6.60 -24.30
N GLY A 1066 35.87 7.50 -23.32
CA GLY A 1066 34.85 7.49 -22.27
C GLY A 1066 35.24 6.60 -21.08
N GLY A 1067 34.26 6.33 -20.22
CA GLY A 1067 34.41 5.59 -18.97
C GLY A 1067 34.83 6.45 -17.79
N GLY A 1068 34.99 5.81 -16.63
CA GLY A 1068 35.47 6.45 -15.42
C GLY A 1068 35.17 5.62 -14.17
N SER A 1069 35.64 6.10 -13.01
CA SER A 1069 35.34 5.51 -11.72
C SER A 1069 34.97 6.58 -10.70
N ILE A 1070 33.85 6.35 -10.02
CA ILE A 1070 33.30 7.22 -8.98
C ILE A 1070 33.39 6.45 -7.65
N LYS A 1071 34.04 7.05 -6.66
CA LYS A 1071 34.15 6.47 -5.30
C LYS A 1071 32.95 6.92 -4.47
N LEU A 1072 32.34 5.97 -3.78
CA LEU A 1072 31.17 6.16 -2.95
C LEU A 1072 31.43 5.46 -1.60
N ASP A 1073 31.35 6.22 -0.52
CA ASP A 1073 31.33 5.67 0.83
C ASP A 1073 29.88 5.39 1.24
N PHE A 1074 29.62 4.22 1.82
CA PHE A 1074 28.32 3.80 2.34
C PHE A 1074 28.41 3.58 3.86
N HIS A 1075 27.36 3.97 4.58
CA HIS A 1075 27.05 3.41 5.88
C HIS A 1075 26.13 2.19 5.77
N ARG A 1076 25.84 1.56 6.90
CA ARG A 1076 24.94 0.41 6.99
C ARG A 1076 23.63 0.70 6.28
N PHE A 1077 23.18 -0.22 5.42
CA PHE A 1077 21.89 -0.15 4.72
C PHE A 1077 21.60 1.15 3.94
N GLU A 1078 22.63 1.95 3.63
CA GLU A 1078 22.45 3.24 2.97
C GLU A 1078 22.01 3.05 1.51
N VAL A 1079 21.00 3.80 1.10
CA VAL A 1079 20.56 3.88 -0.31
C VAL A 1079 21.10 5.17 -0.92
N LYS A 1080 21.87 5.07 -2.00
CA LYS A 1080 22.43 6.20 -2.75
C LYS A 1080 21.89 6.25 -4.17
N THR A 1081 21.55 7.46 -4.61
CA THR A 1081 21.21 7.74 -6.00
C THR A 1081 22.30 8.60 -6.63
N VAL A 1082 22.91 8.09 -7.70
CA VAL A 1082 23.95 8.78 -8.48
C VAL A 1082 23.37 9.17 -9.82
N LYS A 1083 23.41 10.47 -10.14
CA LYS A 1083 22.98 11.02 -11.42
C LYS A 1083 24.20 11.38 -12.27
N LEU A 1084 24.34 10.74 -13.42
CA LEU A 1084 25.39 11.01 -14.40
C LEU A 1084 24.84 11.90 -15.51
N VAL A 1085 25.48 13.04 -15.78
CA VAL A 1085 25.23 13.84 -16.98
C VAL A 1085 26.14 13.35 -18.08
N ILE A 1086 25.55 12.91 -19.19
CA ILE A 1086 26.28 12.29 -20.30
C ILE A 1086 26.69 13.36 -21.32
N GLY A 1087 27.95 13.33 -21.75
CA GLY A 1087 28.52 14.20 -22.78
C GLY A 1087 28.45 13.57 -24.18
N LYS A 1088 28.54 14.42 -25.22
CA LYS A 1088 28.70 13.96 -26.61
C LYS A 1088 30.14 13.53 -26.86
N ALA A 1089 30.33 12.44 -27.60
CA ALA A 1089 31.66 12.00 -28.01
C ALA A 1089 32.24 12.95 -29.09
N GLY A 1090 33.23 13.79 -28.75
CA GLY A 1090 34.04 14.47 -29.78
C GLY A 1090 34.79 15.75 -29.37
N LYS A 1091 36.12 15.70 -29.61
CA LYS A 1091 37.19 16.74 -29.57
C LYS A 1091 37.49 17.39 -28.21
N ARG A 1092 38.69 17.07 -27.67
CA ARG A 1092 39.36 17.90 -26.67
C ARG A 1092 39.39 19.35 -27.17
N ASP A 1093 38.86 20.27 -26.38
CA ASP A 1093 39.32 21.65 -26.45
C ASP A 1093 40.81 21.64 -26.08
N SER A 1094 41.67 21.80 -27.09
CA SER A 1094 43.10 21.96 -26.91
C SER A 1094 43.38 23.35 -26.35
N TRP A 1095 43.29 23.50 -25.02
CA TRP A 1095 43.89 24.65 -24.34
C TRP A 1095 45.24 24.22 -23.76
N VAL A 1096 46.23 24.12 -24.65
CA VAL A 1096 47.60 24.42 -24.25
C VAL A 1096 47.73 25.94 -24.33
N ASN A 1097 47.61 26.61 -23.19
CA ASN A 1097 48.07 27.99 -23.09
C ASN A 1097 49.61 27.97 -23.01
N VAL A 1098 50.27 27.99 -24.17
CA VAL A 1098 51.63 28.52 -24.29
C VAL A 1098 51.51 29.96 -24.79
N ASN A 1099 52.13 30.88 -24.05
CA ASN A 1099 52.32 32.31 -24.28
C ASN A 1099 51.23 33.25 -23.71
N ARG A 1100 51.52 33.88 -22.55
CA ARG A 1100 52.27 35.16 -22.48
C ARG A 1100 52.59 35.51 -21.01
N PHE A 1101 53.79 36.08 -20.85
CA PHE A 1101 54.45 36.73 -19.72
C PHE A 1101 53.63 37.09 -18.48
#